data_AF-A0A8H7G683-F1
#
_entry.id   AF-A0A8H7G683-F1
#
_cell.length_a   1.000
_cell.length_b   1.000
_cell.length_c   1.000
_cell.angle_alpha   90.00
_cell.angle_beta   90.00
_cell.angle_gamma   90.00
#
_symmetry.space_group_name_H-M   'P 1'
#
loop_
_entity.id
_entity.type
_entity.pdbx_description
1 polymer ?
#
loop_
_entity_poly.entity_id
_entity_poly.type
_entity_poly.pdbx_seq_one_letter_code
_entity_poly.pdbx_strand_id
1 'polypeptide(L)'
;MYLPPPHLATASRPSYAQAYTDILTTHRRSPLTSAASLVMLVAPDVDALCAARILAELFKQDDVMHRIVPVSGSEELKEVGKELLEYPELHTMILINMGGVRDLFDDEVFGLVPDNVAIHVIDSARPLDLSNALSTGTDSAKIIVWDDGHLEELAEERKAWEVLTYEPEIESDEEDSDEEAMEDSEEDEIEENGDVDEDSMGGPSNKRRLQSEGGQPKGKRRKTEDGEHPPRTSRDERDALSDRLARYYTVGSSYGQSASGTIYILATVLERVDNDMLCARISRALYDKYHSIYYDEVHRLNPSEPGSNPNAINPDDLSVRATDELRFMLFRHWTLYDAMYHSSYVAGKLGIWKEKGRKRLTGLLAKMGFSIPQTQQPYAHMDIDLKTSLRSKLDAIAPEYGLLELSYASFIRCFGYRSQPLSAADAVEGISALLDVAGGIRVEIEVEGARNGGEWFGGGKVWEADSHRSARPTHDDAAVVDDHRRDEATAENSQEKEEEAWWRKNFWTAFDALGDIVPLRDALPLAMSLHRAVIRQGTSIIDKQDIKTMRSHRVVILTQGPDLALFAHPGVLSRLALWLVDALRDRMPGTSISNRRGGKTRKSLPFVVACLDEKHNAYLVVGVMAALDFDDVQKNQFGLAFMDAKARCHAETLHGSFDTSVIQVKQEDLKTFLETLCEDQDGY
;
A
#
# COMPACT_ATOMS: atom_id res chain seq x y z
N MET A 1 9.46 -17.45 -8.12
CA MET A 1 10.67 -16.76 -8.64
C MET A 1 10.51 -15.25 -8.45
N TYR A 2 11.58 -14.46 -8.31
CA TYR A 2 11.49 -13.00 -8.28
C TYR A 2 12.39 -12.31 -9.31
N LEU A 3 11.95 -11.14 -9.79
CA LEU A 3 12.64 -10.27 -10.73
C LEU A 3 13.23 -9.08 -9.97
N PRO A 4 14.56 -8.90 -9.97
CA PRO A 4 15.18 -7.74 -9.37
C PRO A 4 14.94 -6.47 -10.22
N PRO A 5 15.10 -5.27 -9.63
CA PRO A 5 15.04 -4.03 -10.37
C PRO A 5 16.15 -3.95 -11.45
N PRO A 6 15.97 -3.16 -12.52
CA PRO A 6 16.86 -3.20 -13.69
C PRO A 6 18.34 -2.95 -13.40
N HIS A 7 18.66 -2.13 -12.38
CA HIS A 7 20.03 -1.84 -11.98
C HIS A 7 20.74 -3.01 -11.28
N LEU A 8 20.00 -4.02 -10.81
CA LEU A 8 20.52 -5.25 -10.19
C LEU A 8 20.40 -6.47 -11.13
N ALA A 9 19.91 -6.26 -12.36
CA ALA A 9 19.73 -7.33 -13.33
C ALA A 9 21.07 -7.80 -13.91
N THR A 10 21.16 -9.10 -14.18
CA THR A 10 22.33 -9.72 -14.81
C THR A 10 21.88 -10.65 -15.93
N ALA A 11 22.80 -11.12 -16.78
CA ALA A 11 22.46 -12.07 -17.86
C ALA A 11 21.82 -13.37 -17.34
N SER A 12 22.08 -13.75 -16.08
CA SER A 12 21.49 -14.92 -15.42
C SER A 12 20.23 -14.60 -14.60
N ARG A 13 19.89 -13.32 -14.39
CA ARG A 13 18.75 -12.87 -13.58
C ARG A 13 17.87 -11.92 -14.40
N PRO A 14 16.76 -12.41 -14.98
CA PRO A 14 15.91 -11.59 -15.84
C PRO A 14 15.31 -10.42 -15.06
N SER A 15 15.15 -9.28 -15.74
CA SER A 15 14.52 -8.08 -15.18
C SER A 15 13.09 -7.91 -15.67
N TYR A 16 12.44 -6.83 -15.25
CA TYR A 16 11.11 -6.42 -15.69
C TYR A 16 10.95 -6.41 -17.22
N ALA A 17 11.97 -5.94 -17.96
CA ALA A 17 11.90 -5.83 -19.42
C ALA A 17 11.92 -7.20 -20.11
N GLN A 18 12.67 -8.17 -19.56
CA GLN A 18 12.65 -9.53 -20.06
C GLN A 18 11.29 -10.18 -19.79
N ALA A 19 10.75 -10.03 -18.58
CA ALA A 19 9.42 -10.55 -18.25
C ALA A 19 8.33 -9.94 -19.14
N TYR A 20 8.38 -8.63 -19.41
CA TYR A 20 7.48 -7.99 -20.37
C TYR A 20 7.61 -8.61 -21.77
N THR A 21 8.84 -8.83 -22.24
CA THR A 21 9.09 -9.48 -23.53
C THR A 21 8.57 -10.92 -23.55
N ASP A 22 8.69 -11.66 -22.45
CA ASP A 22 8.20 -13.02 -22.32
C ASP A 22 6.66 -13.07 -22.39
N ILE A 23 5.98 -12.10 -21.77
CA ILE A 23 4.52 -11.91 -21.90
C ILE A 23 4.15 -11.67 -23.38
N LEU A 24 4.84 -10.75 -24.06
CA LEU A 24 4.59 -10.46 -25.48
C LEU A 24 4.80 -11.68 -26.38
N THR A 25 5.90 -12.41 -26.16
CA THR A 25 6.23 -13.59 -26.97
C THR A 25 5.23 -14.71 -26.74
N THR A 26 4.77 -14.92 -25.51
CA THR A 26 3.75 -15.90 -25.16
C THR A 26 2.42 -15.56 -25.83
N HIS A 27 1.97 -14.30 -25.72
CA HIS A 27 0.75 -13.83 -26.37
C HIS A 27 0.79 -14.00 -27.90
N ARG A 28 1.92 -13.66 -28.55
CA ARG A 28 2.10 -13.79 -30.01
C ARG A 28 2.23 -15.22 -30.49
N ARG A 29 2.65 -16.16 -29.63
CA ARG A 29 2.78 -17.59 -29.96
C ARG A 29 1.51 -18.38 -29.68
N SER A 30 0.64 -17.88 -28.81
CA SER A 30 -0.61 -18.56 -28.48
C SER A 30 -1.50 -18.69 -29.73
N PRO A 31 -2.00 -19.90 -30.05
CA PRO A 31 -2.83 -20.12 -31.23
C PRO A 31 -4.26 -19.55 -31.09
N LEU A 32 -4.71 -19.30 -29.86
CA LEU A 32 -6.04 -18.81 -29.49
C LEU A 32 -5.89 -17.49 -28.71
N THR A 33 -5.34 -16.47 -29.35
CA THR A 33 -5.17 -15.16 -28.71
C THR A 33 -6.51 -14.46 -28.56
N SER A 34 -6.95 -14.27 -27.32
CA SER A 34 -8.18 -13.58 -26.94
C SER A 34 -7.89 -12.62 -25.79
N ALA A 35 -8.80 -11.68 -25.51
CA ALA A 35 -8.71 -10.85 -24.30
C ALA A 35 -8.77 -11.69 -23.00
N ALA A 36 -9.24 -12.95 -23.07
CA ALA A 36 -9.22 -13.90 -21.96
C ALA A 36 -7.84 -14.57 -21.74
N SER A 37 -6.90 -14.41 -22.68
CA SER A 37 -5.58 -15.05 -22.61
C SER A 37 -4.60 -14.33 -21.68
N LEU A 38 -4.76 -13.01 -21.55
CA LEU A 38 -4.01 -12.16 -20.62
C LEU A 38 -5.01 -11.37 -19.75
N VAL A 39 -5.01 -11.69 -18.44
CA VAL A 39 -5.92 -11.05 -17.48
C VAL A 39 -5.14 -10.33 -16.38
N MET A 40 -5.48 -9.07 -16.14
CA MET A 40 -4.94 -8.27 -15.04
C MET A 40 -5.99 -8.18 -13.92
N LEU A 41 -5.68 -8.73 -12.74
CA LEU A 41 -6.45 -8.57 -11.52
C LEU A 41 -5.93 -7.32 -10.78
N VAL A 42 -6.81 -6.36 -10.51
CA VAL A 42 -6.42 -5.03 -10.02
C VAL A 42 -7.17 -4.68 -8.74
N ALA A 43 -6.44 -4.30 -7.70
CA ALA A 43 -7.03 -3.88 -6.43
C ALA A 43 -7.73 -2.51 -6.59
N PRO A 44 -8.81 -2.21 -5.84
CA PRO A 44 -9.53 -0.94 -5.91
C PRO A 44 -8.82 0.16 -5.11
N ASP A 45 -7.57 0.44 -5.45
CA ASP A 45 -6.77 1.50 -4.82
C ASP A 45 -6.03 2.33 -5.88
N VAL A 46 -5.69 3.58 -5.52
CA VAL A 46 -5.12 4.55 -6.46
C VAL A 46 -3.80 4.07 -7.09
N ASP A 47 -2.95 3.36 -6.34
CA ASP A 47 -1.67 2.86 -6.84
C ASP A 47 -1.89 1.76 -7.88
N ALA A 48 -2.75 0.80 -7.58
CA ALA A 48 -3.12 -0.26 -8.51
C ALA A 48 -3.79 0.28 -9.79
N LEU A 49 -4.69 1.25 -9.68
CA LEU A 49 -5.32 1.91 -10.83
C LEU A 49 -4.26 2.58 -11.74
N CYS A 50 -3.32 3.32 -11.14
CA CYS A 50 -2.24 3.95 -11.89
C CYS A 50 -1.32 2.92 -12.55
N ALA A 51 -0.92 1.86 -11.84
CA ALA A 51 -0.10 0.78 -12.38
C ALA A 51 -0.78 0.07 -13.56
N ALA A 52 -2.07 -0.28 -13.39
CA ALA A 52 -2.88 -0.92 -14.41
C ALA A 52 -3.05 -0.03 -15.65
N ARG A 53 -3.23 1.28 -15.45
CA ARG A 53 -3.36 2.24 -16.56
C ARG A 53 -2.09 2.34 -17.39
N ILE A 54 -0.92 2.44 -16.75
CA ILE A 54 0.37 2.49 -17.44
C ILE A 54 0.60 1.20 -18.22
N LEU A 55 0.40 0.04 -17.56
CA LEU A 55 0.62 -1.26 -18.19
C LEU A 55 -0.36 -1.54 -19.35
N ALA A 56 -1.63 -1.14 -19.21
CA ALA A 56 -2.63 -1.24 -20.26
C ALA A 56 -2.25 -0.41 -21.50
N GLU A 57 -1.68 0.79 -21.32
CA GLU A 57 -1.21 1.60 -22.44
C GLU A 57 0.02 0.97 -23.13
N LEU A 58 0.96 0.40 -22.37
CA LEU A 58 2.08 -0.35 -22.93
C LEU A 58 1.60 -1.55 -23.78
N PHE A 59 0.66 -2.34 -23.26
CA PHE A 59 0.07 -3.46 -23.99
C PHE A 59 -0.68 -3.02 -25.24
N LYS A 60 -1.41 -1.91 -25.16
CA LYS A 60 -2.12 -1.33 -26.31
C LYS A 60 -1.14 -0.86 -27.39
N GLN A 61 0.01 -0.31 -27.03
CA GLN A 61 1.07 0.07 -27.99
C GLN A 61 1.68 -1.15 -28.72
N ASP A 62 1.68 -2.33 -28.09
CA ASP A 62 2.20 -3.58 -28.66
C ASP A 62 1.11 -4.50 -29.25
N ASP A 63 -0.11 -3.99 -29.43
CA ASP A 63 -1.30 -4.72 -29.94
C ASP A 63 -1.64 -6.00 -29.15
N VAL A 64 -1.50 -5.93 -27.82
CA VAL A 64 -1.81 -7.04 -26.91
C VAL A 64 -3.24 -6.91 -26.39
N MET A 65 -4.08 -7.90 -26.73
CA MET A 65 -5.44 -7.98 -26.19
C MET A 65 -5.37 -8.43 -24.73
N HIS A 66 -6.04 -7.69 -23.86
CA HIS A 66 -6.03 -7.95 -22.43
C HIS A 66 -7.36 -7.61 -21.79
N ARG A 67 -7.63 -8.22 -20.64
CA ARG A 67 -8.80 -7.93 -19.80
C ARG A 67 -8.34 -7.43 -18.44
N ILE A 68 -8.97 -6.37 -17.95
CA ILE A 68 -8.78 -5.87 -16.59
C ILE A 68 -9.99 -6.27 -15.76
N VAL A 69 -9.74 -6.89 -14.62
CA VAL A 69 -10.78 -7.32 -13.68
C VAL A 69 -10.48 -6.70 -12.31
N PRO A 70 -11.33 -5.80 -11.81
CA PRO A 70 -11.19 -5.29 -10.45
C PRO A 70 -11.56 -6.37 -9.44
N VAL A 71 -10.79 -6.47 -8.35
CA VAL A 71 -10.98 -7.46 -7.28
C VAL A 71 -10.99 -6.73 -5.94
N SER A 72 -12.07 -6.83 -5.17
CA SER A 72 -12.26 -6.05 -3.95
C SER A 72 -11.41 -6.51 -2.76
N GLY A 73 -11.05 -7.79 -2.70
CA GLY A 73 -10.32 -8.37 -1.57
C GLY A 73 -9.90 -9.81 -1.77
N SER A 74 -9.30 -10.39 -0.73
CA SER A 74 -8.66 -11.70 -0.79
C SER A 74 -9.63 -12.85 -1.08
N GLU A 75 -10.88 -12.79 -0.61
CA GLU A 75 -11.88 -13.84 -0.88
C GLU A 75 -12.24 -13.88 -2.36
N GLU A 76 -12.56 -12.74 -2.98
CA GLU A 76 -12.83 -12.63 -4.41
C GLU A 76 -11.60 -13.00 -5.26
N LEU A 77 -10.38 -12.70 -4.79
CA LEU A 77 -9.15 -13.13 -5.45
C LEU A 77 -9.06 -14.67 -5.56
N LYS A 78 -9.43 -15.39 -4.48
CA LYS A 78 -9.46 -16.86 -4.50
C LYS A 78 -10.46 -17.37 -5.53
N GLU A 79 -11.67 -16.82 -5.52
CA GLU A 79 -12.77 -17.23 -6.41
C GLU A 79 -12.45 -16.94 -7.89
N VAL A 80 -12.17 -15.68 -8.21
CA VAL A 80 -11.86 -15.24 -9.59
C VAL A 80 -10.57 -15.87 -10.08
N GLY A 81 -9.55 -16.00 -9.24
CA GLY A 81 -8.30 -16.63 -9.62
C GLY A 81 -8.48 -18.10 -9.99
N LYS A 82 -9.20 -18.88 -9.19
CA LYS A 82 -9.51 -20.29 -9.50
C LYS A 82 -10.34 -20.42 -10.77
N GLU A 83 -11.37 -19.59 -10.92
CA GLU A 83 -12.17 -19.56 -12.15
C GLU A 83 -11.27 -19.30 -13.37
N LEU A 84 -10.38 -18.31 -13.28
CA LEU A 84 -9.45 -17.96 -14.36
C LEU A 84 -8.48 -19.09 -14.71
N LEU A 85 -7.97 -19.82 -13.72
CA LEU A 85 -7.04 -20.94 -13.94
C LEU A 85 -7.71 -22.14 -14.64
N GLU A 86 -9.04 -22.25 -14.60
CA GLU A 86 -9.78 -23.27 -15.36
C GLU A 86 -9.91 -22.93 -16.86
N TYR A 87 -9.68 -21.67 -17.26
CA TYR A 87 -9.78 -21.29 -18.67
C TYR A 87 -8.55 -21.76 -19.46
N PRO A 88 -8.74 -22.61 -20.49
CA PRO A 88 -7.63 -23.20 -21.24
C PRO A 88 -6.87 -22.19 -22.11
N GLU A 89 -7.47 -21.04 -22.40
CA GLU A 89 -6.86 -19.98 -23.21
C GLU A 89 -5.96 -19.05 -22.38
N LEU A 90 -6.05 -19.10 -21.05
CA LEU A 90 -5.23 -18.27 -20.16
C LEU A 90 -3.76 -18.69 -20.28
N HIS A 91 -2.88 -17.73 -20.53
CA HIS A 91 -1.43 -17.94 -20.44
C HIS A 91 -0.75 -16.99 -19.47
N THR A 92 -1.34 -15.83 -19.19
CA THR A 92 -0.76 -14.83 -18.30
C THR A 92 -1.82 -14.22 -17.40
N MET A 93 -1.56 -14.28 -16.10
CA MET A 93 -2.32 -13.57 -15.07
C MET A 93 -1.40 -12.54 -14.41
N ILE A 94 -1.86 -11.31 -14.23
CA ILE A 94 -1.07 -10.25 -13.58
C ILE A 94 -1.86 -9.75 -12.37
N LEU A 95 -1.29 -9.91 -11.18
CA LEU A 95 -1.83 -9.41 -9.92
C LEU A 95 -1.19 -8.06 -9.61
N ILE A 96 -2.02 -7.01 -9.55
CA ILE A 96 -1.57 -5.64 -9.29
C ILE A 96 -2.04 -5.19 -7.90
N ASN A 97 -1.06 -4.91 -7.04
CA ASN A 97 -1.21 -4.52 -5.63
C ASN A 97 -1.98 -5.53 -4.78
N MET A 98 -1.78 -6.81 -5.09
CA MET A 98 -2.35 -7.95 -4.36
C MET A 98 -1.47 -9.19 -4.53
N GLY A 99 -1.66 -10.19 -3.68
CA GLY A 99 -1.02 -11.52 -3.79
C GLY A 99 0.41 -11.59 -3.25
N GLY A 100 0.97 -10.49 -2.75
CA GLY A 100 2.33 -10.49 -2.17
C GLY A 100 2.39 -11.02 -0.74
N VAL A 101 1.33 -10.87 0.06
CA VAL A 101 1.33 -11.10 1.53
C VAL A 101 0.94 -12.53 1.94
N ARG A 102 0.27 -13.27 1.06
CA ARG A 102 -0.22 -14.64 1.31
C ARG A 102 0.46 -15.61 0.36
N ASP A 103 0.73 -16.82 0.84
CA ASP A 103 1.15 -17.93 -0.01
C ASP A 103 0.12 -18.20 -1.11
N LEU A 104 0.54 -18.07 -2.37
CA LEU A 104 -0.28 -18.32 -3.55
C LEU A 104 -0.29 -19.80 -3.94
N PHE A 105 0.67 -20.60 -3.46
CA PHE A 105 0.72 -22.05 -3.65
C PHE A 105 -0.26 -22.81 -2.75
N ASP A 106 -0.82 -22.15 -1.72
CA ASP A 106 -1.87 -22.71 -0.88
C ASP A 106 -3.08 -23.15 -1.74
N ASP A 107 -3.55 -24.39 -1.54
CA ASP A 107 -4.72 -24.97 -2.20
C ASP A 107 -6.00 -24.15 -1.96
N GLU A 108 -6.07 -23.43 -0.84
CA GLU A 108 -7.16 -22.49 -0.59
C GLU A 108 -7.12 -21.29 -1.54
N VAL A 109 -5.93 -20.87 -1.97
CA VAL A 109 -5.72 -19.72 -2.85
C VAL A 109 -5.75 -20.14 -4.32
N PHE A 110 -4.64 -20.65 -4.87
CA PHE A 110 -4.59 -21.14 -6.24
C PHE A 110 -4.20 -22.62 -6.34
N GLY A 111 -3.49 -23.16 -5.34
CA GLY A 111 -2.96 -24.52 -5.39
C GLY A 111 -2.05 -24.75 -6.59
N LEU A 112 -2.32 -25.83 -7.33
CA LEU A 112 -1.54 -26.19 -8.51
C LEU A 112 -1.88 -25.29 -9.71
N VAL A 113 -0.93 -24.43 -10.09
CA VAL A 113 -1.04 -23.58 -11.27
C VAL A 113 -0.79 -24.40 -12.56
N PRO A 114 -1.63 -24.30 -13.61
CA PRO A 114 -1.42 -25.00 -14.87
C PRO A 114 -0.08 -24.66 -15.53
N ASP A 115 0.53 -25.64 -16.24
CA ASP A 115 1.86 -25.50 -16.84
C ASP A 115 1.98 -24.39 -17.90
N ASN A 116 0.86 -24.01 -18.51
CA ASN A 116 0.79 -22.98 -19.55
C ASN A 116 0.53 -21.57 -18.99
N VAL A 117 0.37 -21.41 -17.67
CA VAL A 117 0.01 -20.13 -17.05
C VAL A 117 1.18 -19.57 -16.24
N ALA A 118 1.53 -18.30 -16.51
CA ALA A 118 2.43 -17.51 -15.69
C ALA A 118 1.63 -16.46 -14.89
N ILE A 119 1.87 -16.38 -13.58
CA ILE A 119 1.27 -15.41 -12.66
C ILE A 119 2.33 -14.40 -12.26
N HIS A 120 2.16 -13.14 -12.65
CA HIS A 120 3.03 -12.05 -12.25
C HIS A 120 2.44 -11.32 -11.04
N VAL A 121 3.24 -11.12 -9.99
CA VAL A 121 2.84 -10.43 -8.76
C VAL A 121 3.57 -9.09 -8.68
N ILE A 122 2.82 -8.00 -8.71
CA ILE A 122 3.33 -6.62 -8.65
C ILE A 122 2.67 -5.95 -7.46
N ASP A 123 3.26 -6.11 -6.27
CA ASP A 123 2.64 -5.73 -5.00
C ASP A 123 3.55 -4.81 -4.16
N SER A 124 2.98 -3.73 -3.64
CA SER A 124 3.65 -2.80 -2.75
C SER A 124 3.59 -3.23 -1.29
N ALA A 125 2.66 -4.11 -0.91
CA ALA A 125 2.47 -4.55 0.47
C ALA A 125 3.66 -5.37 0.98
N ARG A 126 3.99 -5.18 2.27
CA ARG A 126 5.08 -5.87 2.99
C ARG A 126 4.57 -6.29 4.37
N PRO A 127 5.09 -7.39 4.96
CA PRO A 127 6.09 -8.31 4.42
C PRO A 127 5.56 -9.15 3.24
N LEU A 128 6.45 -9.53 2.32
CA LEU A 128 6.15 -10.50 1.27
C LEU A 128 6.16 -11.91 1.85
N ASP A 129 5.28 -12.76 1.35
CA ASP A 129 5.36 -14.19 1.60
C ASP A 129 6.57 -14.76 0.84
N LEU A 130 7.50 -15.33 1.60
CA LEU A 130 8.76 -15.84 1.04
C LEU A 130 8.55 -17.06 0.15
N SER A 131 7.46 -17.82 0.32
CA SER A 131 7.16 -18.97 -0.55
C SER A 131 6.98 -18.54 -2.01
N ASN A 132 6.23 -17.46 -2.24
CA ASN A 132 5.95 -16.88 -3.56
C ASN A 132 7.25 -16.51 -4.31
N ALA A 133 8.23 -15.96 -3.59
CA ALA A 133 9.47 -15.46 -4.19
C ALA A 133 10.57 -16.53 -4.30
N LEU A 134 10.74 -17.35 -3.26
CA LEU A 134 11.92 -18.21 -3.05
C LEU A 134 11.72 -19.69 -3.34
N SER A 135 10.49 -20.15 -3.58
CA SER A 135 10.26 -21.55 -3.96
C SER A 135 11.12 -21.96 -5.17
N THR A 136 11.64 -23.18 -5.16
CA THR A 136 12.58 -23.72 -6.18
C THR A 136 12.02 -24.92 -6.96
N GLY A 137 10.75 -25.28 -6.74
CA GLY A 137 10.06 -26.37 -7.43
C GLY A 137 9.69 -26.05 -8.89
N THR A 138 9.20 -27.05 -9.63
CA THR A 138 8.72 -26.86 -11.03
C THR A 138 7.58 -25.83 -11.13
N ASP A 139 6.77 -25.70 -10.09
CA ASP A 139 5.69 -24.73 -10.01
C ASP A 139 6.19 -23.32 -9.64
N SER A 140 7.40 -23.18 -9.12
CA SER A 140 7.93 -21.89 -8.68
C SER A 140 8.37 -20.96 -9.81
N ALA A 141 8.56 -21.51 -11.00
CA ALA A 141 8.78 -20.77 -12.23
C ALA A 141 7.48 -20.10 -12.74
N LYS A 142 6.31 -20.50 -12.22
CA LYS A 142 5.00 -20.01 -12.66
C LYS A 142 4.59 -18.72 -11.93
N ILE A 143 4.96 -18.57 -10.66
CA ILE A 143 4.75 -17.33 -9.89
C ILE A 143 5.99 -16.45 -9.96
N ILE A 144 5.83 -15.25 -10.50
CA ILE A 144 6.91 -14.31 -10.81
C ILE A 144 6.66 -13.01 -10.06
N VAL A 145 7.38 -12.81 -8.95
CA VAL A 145 7.27 -11.60 -8.11
C VAL A 145 8.17 -10.49 -8.66
N TRP A 146 7.63 -9.30 -8.88
CA TRP A 146 8.40 -8.13 -9.31
C TRP A 146 8.88 -7.38 -8.07
N ASP A 147 10.14 -7.59 -7.71
CA ASP A 147 10.73 -7.06 -6.47
C ASP A 147 11.44 -5.72 -6.70
N ASP A 148 11.36 -4.81 -5.73
CA ASP A 148 11.97 -3.49 -5.76
C ASP A 148 13.42 -3.46 -5.22
N GLY A 149 14.00 -4.64 -4.98
CA GLY A 149 15.31 -4.83 -4.34
C GLY A 149 15.21 -5.20 -2.87
N HIS A 150 14.00 -5.24 -2.28
CA HIS A 150 13.81 -5.58 -0.89
C HIS A 150 14.27 -7.00 -0.56
N LEU A 151 14.05 -7.97 -1.46
CA LEU A 151 14.47 -9.36 -1.24
C LEU A 151 15.99 -9.52 -1.21
N GLU A 152 16.76 -8.60 -1.81
CA GLU A 152 18.23 -8.61 -1.74
C GLU A 152 18.74 -8.21 -0.34
N GLU A 153 17.98 -7.40 0.39
CA GLU A 153 18.29 -7.01 1.77
C GLU A 153 18.02 -8.16 2.76
N LEU A 154 17.17 -9.12 2.39
CA LEU A 154 16.71 -10.24 3.21
C LEU A 154 17.57 -11.51 3.06
N ALA A 155 18.89 -11.36 2.86
CA ALA A 155 19.78 -12.50 2.60
C ALA A 155 19.78 -13.55 3.74
N GLU A 156 19.68 -13.10 4.99
CA GLU A 156 19.70 -13.98 6.15
C GLU A 156 18.34 -14.64 6.39
N GLU A 157 17.24 -13.92 6.19
CA GLU A 157 15.87 -14.46 6.23
C GLU A 157 15.65 -15.48 5.11
N ARG A 158 16.20 -15.21 3.92
CA ARG A 158 16.22 -16.14 2.80
C ARG A 158 16.94 -17.44 3.16
N LYS A 159 18.15 -17.34 3.72
CA LYS A 159 18.89 -18.52 4.18
C LYS A 159 18.11 -19.30 5.23
N ALA A 160 17.49 -18.60 6.18
CA ALA A 160 16.64 -19.22 7.20
C ALA A 160 15.47 -19.99 6.57
N TRP A 161 14.78 -19.37 5.61
CA TRP A 161 13.67 -19.98 4.91
C TRP A 161 14.09 -21.21 4.08
N GLU A 162 15.20 -21.11 3.33
CA GLU A 162 15.73 -22.21 2.51
C GLU A 162 16.10 -23.43 3.37
N VAL A 163 16.78 -23.21 4.50
CA VAL A 163 17.14 -24.28 5.45
C VAL A 163 15.89 -24.92 6.03
N LEU A 164 14.93 -24.13 6.54
CA LEU A 164 13.72 -24.66 7.16
C LEU A 164 12.81 -25.40 6.18
N THR A 165 12.82 -25.02 4.90
CA THR A 165 11.91 -25.60 3.89
C THR A 165 12.48 -26.86 3.25
N TYR A 166 13.79 -26.91 2.97
CA TYR A 166 14.39 -27.99 2.19
C TYR A 166 15.27 -28.96 2.99
N GLU A 167 15.77 -28.58 4.16
CA GLU A 167 16.49 -29.53 5.00
C GLU A 167 15.49 -30.44 5.74
N PRO A 168 15.72 -31.76 5.80
CA PRO A 168 14.85 -32.69 6.52
C PRO A 168 14.94 -32.47 8.04
N GLU A 169 13.81 -32.57 8.74
CA GLU A 169 13.74 -32.46 10.20
C GLU A 169 14.52 -33.59 10.89
N ILE A 170 15.10 -33.30 12.06
CA ILE A 170 15.73 -34.31 12.92
C ILE A 170 14.61 -35.05 13.64
N GLU A 171 14.37 -36.32 13.30
CA GLU A 171 13.53 -37.19 14.12
C GLU A 171 14.26 -37.43 15.46
N SER A 172 13.55 -37.28 16.57
CA SER A 172 14.06 -37.23 17.95
C SER A 172 14.87 -38.46 18.43
N ASP A 173 15.02 -39.48 17.61
CA ASP A 173 15.49 -40.80 18.03
C ASP A 173 16.95 -41.10 17.59
N GLU A 174 17.65 -40.15 16.96
CA GLU A 174 19.05 -40.33 16.49
C GLU A 174 20.13 -39.63 17.34
N GLU A 175 19.78 -38.86 18.38
CA GLU A 175 20.78 -38.08 19.17
C GLU A 175 21.51 -38.90 20.25
N ASP A 176 21.11 -40.13 20.56
CA ASP A 176 21.66 -40.89 21.70
C ASP A 176 22.93 -41.73 21.37
N SER A 177 23.52 -41.67 20.17
CA SER A 177 24.62 -42.59 19.80
C SER A 177 26.04 -42.04 19.70
N ASP A 178 26.26 -40.72 19.65
CA ASP A 178 27.55 -40.18 19.17
C ASP A 178 28.30 -39.27 20.18
N GLU A 179 27.94 -39.27 21.47
CA GLU A 179 28.62 -38.46 22.52
C GLU A 179 29.86 -39.10 23.17
N GLU A 180 30.57 -40.03 22.54
CA GLU A 180 31.78 -40.64 23.13
C GLU A 180 32.97 -40.69 22.16
N ALA A 181 33.56 -39.53 21.81
CA ALA A 181 34.97 -39.44 21.39
C ALA A 181 35.48 -37.98 21.27
N MET A 182 35.51 -37.22 22.35
CA MET A 182 36.33 -36.00 22.43
C MET A 182 36.97 -35.91 23.81
N GLU A 183 38.05 -36.68 24.01
CA GLU A 183 39.05 -36.33 25.01
C GLU A 183 40.45 -36.43 24.40
N ASP A 184 41.19 -35.34 24.62
CA ASP A 184 42.64 -35.25 24.77
C ASP A 184 43.48 -34.97 23.50
N SER A 185 43.87 -33.70 23.32
CA SER A 185 45.16 -33.23 23.86
C SER A 185 45.43 -31.79 23.42
N GLU A 186 45.52 -30.88 24.40
CA GLU A 186 46.06 -29.52 24.26
C GLU A 186 47.60 -29.51 24.16
N GLU A 187 48.15 -28.34 23.81
CA GLU A 187 49.56 -27.89 23.90
C GLU A 187 50.50 -28.40 22.78
N ASP A 188 51.32 -27.61 22.07
CA ASP A 188 52.01 -26.35 22.39
C ASP A 188 52.35 -25.52 21.12
N GLU A 189 52.46 -24.20 21.30
CA GLU A 189 53.16 -23.27 20.40
C GLU A 189 54.67 -23.56 20.35
N ILE A 190 55.34 -23.29 19.22
CA ILE A 190 56.67 -22.64 19.11
C ILE A 190 56.96 -22.39 17.62
N GLU A 191 57.12 -21.12 17.27
CA GLU A 191 57.89 -20.67 16.10
C GLU A 191 59.39 -20.77 16.42
N GLU A 192 60.20 -21.35 15.52
CA GLU A 192 61.39 -20.70 14.93
C GLU A 192 62.29 -21.69 14.14
N ASN A 193 62.52 -21.32 12.88
CA ASN A 193 63.78 -21.31 12.11
C ASN A 193 64.71 -22.55 12.03
N GLY A 194 65.11 -22.87 10.79
CA GLY A 194 66.37 -23.57 10.52
C GLY A 194 66.53 -24.09 9.09
N ASP A 195 67.11 -23.26 8.23
CA ASP A 195 67.76 -23.67 6.97
C ASP A 195 68.87 -24.70 7.24
N VAL A 196 69.01 -25.75 6.40
CA VAL A 196 70.33 -26.24 5.95
C VAL A 196 70.24 -26.96 4.60
N ASP A 197 71.11 -26.54 3.68
CA ASP A 197 71.54 -27.22 2.46
C ASP A 197 72.12 -28.63 2.71
N GLU A 198 72.07 -29.52 1.70
CA GLU A 198 73.27 -29.99 0.97
C GLU A 198 72.98 -31.18 0.03
N ASP A 199 73.40 -30.98 -1.22
CA ASP A 199 74.04 -31.89 -2.17
C ASP A 199 74.12 -33.41 -1.87
N SER A 200 73.74 -34.24 -2.85
CA SER A 200 74.68 -34.73 -3.89
C SER A 200 74.22 -36.05 -4.54
N MET A 201 74.56 -36.20 -5.81
CA MET A 201 74.23 -37.29 -6.73
C MET A 201 75.13 -38.53 -6.57
N GLY A 202 74.56 -39.73 -6.76
CA GLY A 202 75.30 -40.95 -7.10
C GLY A 202 74.58 -42.27 -6.77
N GLY A 203 74.10 -43.01 -7.79
CA GLY A 203 73.46 -44.34 -7.64
C GLY A 203 74.46 -45.49 -7.37
N PRO A 204 74.19 -46.76 -7.77
CA PRO A 204 72.93 -47.45 -8.07
C PRO A 204 72.85 -48.90 -7.46
N SER A 205 71.71 -49.58 -7.71
CA SER A 205 71.56 -51.04 -7.89
C SER A 205 71.15 -51.98 -6.72
N ASN A 206 70.13 -52.79 -7.05
CA ASN A 206 69.96 -54.24 -6.84
C ASN A 206 69.71 -54.88 -5.45
N LYS A 207 68.60 -55.65 -5.46
CA LYS A 207 68.42 -57.04 -4.97
C LYS A 207 68.17 -57.30 -3.46
N ARG A 208 66.92 -57.79 -3.26
CA ARG A 208 66.51 -59.08 -2.64
C ARG A 208 66.83 -59.37 -1.16
N ARG A 209 65.72 -59.70 -0.46
CA ARG A 209 65.51 -60.85 0.47
C ARG A 209 66.23 -60.79 1.82
N LEU A 210 65.53 -60.70 2.96
CA LEU A 210 64.94 -61.76 3.84
C LEU A 210 65.02 -61.12 5.28
N GLN A 211 64.24 -61.37 6.34
CA GLN A 211 63.43 -62.49 6.81
C GLN A 211 62.74 -62.07 8.14
N SER A 212 61.66 -62.80 8.51
CA SER A 212 61.17 -63.09 9.89
C SER A 212 60.72 -61.93 10.79
N GLU A 213 59.73 -62.02 11.67
CA GLU A 213 58.77 -63.06 12.11
C GLU A 213 57.77 -62.26 13.00
N GLY A 214 56.46 -62.33 12.79
CA GLY A 214 55.61 -63.24 13.57
C GLY A 214 54.50 -62.43 14.28
N GLY A 215 53.23 -62.86 14.13
CA GLY A 215 52.09 -62.37 14.90
C GLY A 215 50.90 -61.82 14.10
N GLN A 216 50.01 -62.70 13.63
CA GLN A 216 48.58 -62.37 13.40
C GLN A 216 47.86 -62.22 14.78
N PRO A 217 46.64 -61.65 14.94
CA PRO A 217 45.59 -61.45 13.92
C PRO A 217 44.73 -60.16 14.04
N LYS A 218 43.85 -59.97 13.04
CA LYS A 218 42.45 -59.50 13.07
C LYS A 218 42.19 -58.45 11.99
N GLY A 219 41.41 -58.87 11.00
CA GLY A 219 41.11 -58.11 9.80
C GLY A 219 40.41 -56.80 10.13
N LYS A 220 41.05 -55.68 9.77
CA LYS A 220 40.36 -54.43 9.50
C LYS A 220 39.49 -54.66 8.26
N ARG A 221 38.21 -54.95 8.50
CA ARG A 221 37.16 -54.76 7.50
C ARG A 221 37.22 -53.28 7.11
N ARG A 222 37.57 -53.09 5.84
CA ARG A 222 37.61 -51.84 5.10
C ARG A 222 36.26 -51.11 5.30
N LYS A 223 36.26 -49.98 6.02
CA LYS A 223 35.12 -49.05 6.04
C LYS A 223 35.11 -48.41 4.66
N THR A 224 34.12 -48.78 3.87
CA THR A 224 33.87 -48.22 2.55
C THR A 224 33.53 -46.74 2.71
N GLU A 225 34.00 -45.97 1.72
CA GLU A 225 33.56 -44.61 1.45
C GLU A 225 32.04 -44.65 1.21
N ASP A 226 31.24 -44.28 2.21
CA ASP A 226 29.82 -44.07 2.04
C ASP A 226 29.46 -42.73 2.69
N GLY A 227 29.19 -41.74 1.82
CA GLY A 227 28.36 -40.58 2.10
C GLY A 227 29.00 -39.43 2.87
N GLU A 228 29.58 -38.46 2.16
CA GLU A 228 29.55 -37.06 2.60
C GLU A 228 28.07 -36.65 2.69
N HIS A 229 27.48 -36.72 3.88
CA HIS A 229 26.26 -35.99 4.18
C HIS A 229 26.68 -34.58 4.61
N PRO A 230 26.15 -33.51 4.01
CA PRO A 230 26.43 -32.16 4.46
C PRO A 230 26.06 -32.04 5.95
N PRO A 231 26.78 -31.21 6.74
CA PRO A 231 26.50 -31.06 8.16
C PRO A 231 25.05 -30.63 8.32
N ARG A 232 24.24 -31.50 8.95
CA ARG A 232 22.83 -31.23 9.24
C ARG A 232 22.76 -30.14 10.31
N THR A 233 21.92 -29.13 10.09
CA THR A 233 21.77 -28.00 11.03
C THR A 233 21.29 -28.49 12.39
N SER A 234 21.90 -27.97 13.46
CA SER A 234 21.51 -28.32 14.84
C SER A 234 20.08 -27.87 15.15
N ARG A 235 19.40 -28.55 16.08
CA ARG A 235 18.07 -28.15 16.55
C ARG A 235 18.05 -26.70 17.07
N ASP A 236 19.06 -26.31 17.84
CA ASP A 236 19.17 -24.94 18.38
C ASP A 236 19.33 -23.91 17.25
N GLU A 237 20.06 -24.27 16.18
CA GLU A 237 20.21 -23.41 15.01
C GLU A 237 18.89 -23.30 14.25
N ARG A 238 18.15 -24.39 14.08
CA ARG A 238 16.81 -24.38 13.49
C ARG A 238 15.84 -23.51 14.25
N ASP A 239 15.81 -23.62 15.58
CA ASP A 239 14.96 -22.80 16.43
C ASP A 239 15.31 -21.31 16.27
N ALA A 240 16.60 -20.96 16.21
CA ALA A 240 17.05 -19.58 15.96
C ALA A 240 16.65 -19.06 14.56
N LEU A 241 16.68 -19.91 13.53
CA LEU A 241 16.22 -19.58 12.18
C LEU A 241 14.70 -19.40 12.14
N SER A 242 13.94 -20.25 12.85
CA SER A 242 12.49 -20.17 12.98
C SER A 242 12.08 -18.86 13.67
N ASP A 243 12.73 -18.52 14.79
CA ASP A 243 12.52 -17.25 15.49
C ASP A 243 12.81 -16.04 14.60
N ARG A 244 13.82 -16.13 13.74
CA ARG A 244 14.13 -15.08 12.78
C ARG A 244 13.01 -14.89 11.76
N LEU A 245 12.51 -15.99 11.20
CA LEU A 245 11.43 -15.94 10.22
C LEU A 245 10.11 -15.45 10.87
N ALA A 246 9.83 -15.89 12.09
CA ALA A 246 8.73 -15.40 12.90
C ALA A 246 8.83 -13.88 13.14
N ARG A 247 10.03 -13.37 13.45
CA ARG A 247 10.27 -11.92 13.57
C ARG A 247 9.95 -11.18 12.28
N TYR A 248 10.38 -11.68 11.12
CA TYR A 248 10.09 -11.05 9.82
C TYR A 248 8.59 -10.88 9.58
N TYR A 249 7.80 -11.93 9.80
CA TYR A 249 6.34 -11.86 9.61
C TYR A 249 5.62 -11.07 10.71
N THR A 250 6.20 -10.93 11.91
CA THR A 250 5.57 -10.23 13.05
C THR A 250 5.88 -8.73 13.16
N VAL A 251 6.75 -8.18 12.28
CA VAL A 251 7.09 -6.74 12.32
C VAL A 251 5.88 -5.83 12.08
N GLY A 252 4.87 -6.32 11.37
CA GLY A 252 3.66 -5.59 10.98
C GLY A 252 3.69 -5.13 9.53
N SER A 253 2.50 -4.83 9.01
CA SER A 253 2.27 -4.47 7.63
C SER A 253 2.85 -3.08 7.31
N SER A 254 3.46 -2.97 6.14
CA SER A 254 4.02 -1.73 5.60
C SER A 254 3.98 -1.76 4.07
N TYR A 255 4.47 -0.69 3.44
CA TYR A 255 4.51 -0.59 1.98
C TYR A 255 5.92 -0.28 1.51
N GLY A 256 6.38 -1.00 0.50
CA GLY A 256 7.61 -0.76 -0.25
C GLY A 256 7.39 0.23 -1.39
N GLN A 257 8.08 0.02 -2.51
CA GLN A 257 7.83 0.76 -3.75
C GLN A 257 6.39 0.56 -4.24
N SER A 258 5.78 1.63 -4.77
CA SER A 258 4.46 1.56 -5.40
C SER A 258 4.44 0.60 -6.58
N ALA A 259 3.31 -0.08 -6.77
CA ALA A 259 3.09 -0.92 -7.95
C ALA A 259 3.23 -0.08 -9.23
N SER A 260 2.70 1.15 -9.23
CA SER A 260 2.82 2.04 -10.39
C SER A 260 4.25 2.53 -10.61
N GLY A 261 5.04 2.72 -9.54
CA GLY A 261 6.47 3.02 -9.63
C GLY A 261 7.26 1.89 -10.29
N THR A 262 6.94 0.63 -9.96
CA THR A 262 7.57 -0.55 -10.60
C THR A 262 7.25 -0.62 -12.09
N ILE A 263 5.99 -0.38 -12.48
CA ILE A 263 5.59 -0.32 -13.90
C ILE A 263 6.20 0.90 -14.60
N TYR A 264 6.33 2.04 -13.92
CA TYR A 264 7.00 3.21 -14.47
C TYR A 264 8.47 2.92 -14.80
N ILE A 265 9.20 2.24 -13.90
CA ILE A 265 10.58 1.79 -14.16
C ILE A 265 10.64 0.87 -15.39
N LEU A 266 9.67 -0.04 -15.56
CA LEU A 266 9.55 -0.83 -16.78
C LEU A 266 9.43 0.08 -18.01
N ALA A 267 8.51 1.06 -18.00
CA ALA A 267 8.32 2.00 -19.10
C ALA A 267 9.60 2.81 -19.40
N THR A 268 10.36 3.18 -18.38
CA THR A 268 11.68 3.83 -18.51
C THR A 268 12.67 2.94 -19.25
N VAL A 269 12.78 1.66 -18.88
CA VAL A 269 13.68 0.72 -19.55
C VAL A 269 13.25 0.44 -20.99
N LEU A 270 11.94 0.48 -21.27
CA LEU A 270 11.41 0.35 -22.62
C LEU A 270 11.55 1.63 -23.47
N GLU A 271 12.01 2.75 -22.88
CA GLU A 271 12.10 4.08 -23.50
C GLU A 271 10.76 4.63 -24.01
N ARG A 272 9.66 4.28 -23.33
CA ARG A 272 8.27 4.63 -23.72
C ARG A 272 7.55 5.47 -22.66
N VAL A 273 8.31 6.26 -21.92
CA VAL A 273 7.79 7.07 -20.82
C VAL A 273 7.11 8.33 -21.33
N ASP A 274 5.89 8.58 -20.84
CA ASP A 274 5.13 9.80 -21.07
C ASP A 274 4.74 10.51 -19.76
N ASN A 275 4.39 11.80 -19.85
CA ASN A 275 3.89 12.59 -18.72
C ASN A 275 2.65 11.97 -18.05
N ASP A 276 1.85 11.25 -18.83
CA ASP A 276 0.62 10.61 -18.36
C ASP A 276 0.89 9.41 -17.46
N MET A 277 2.12 8.86 -17.51
CA MET A 277 2.55 7.70 -16.73
C MET A 277 3.16 8.11 -15.37
N LEU A 278 3.38 9.41 -15.13
CA LEU A 278 3.88 9.93 -13.85
C LEU A 278 2.77 9.93 -12.78
N CYS A 279 2.40 8.75 -12.31
CA CYS A 279 1.53 8.58 -11.14
C CYS A 279 2.16 7.56 -10.20
N ALA A 280 2.51 7.97 -8.98
CA ALA A 280 3.02 7.07 -7.96
C ALA A 280 2.50 7.42 -6.57
N ARG A 281 2.01 6.40 -5.86
CA ARG A 281 1.80 6.49 -4.42
C ARG A 281 3.15 6.34 -3.74
N ILE A 282 3.52 7.27 -2.86
CA ILE A 282 4.83 7.27 -2.19
C ILE A 282 4.59 7.29 -0.69
N SER A 283 5.20 6.35 0.04
CA SER A 283 5.16 6.34 1.49
C SER A 283 5.94 7.54 2.05
N ARG A 284 5.50 8.10 3.19
CA ARG A 284 6.16 9.29 3.75
C ARG A 284 7.64 9.06 4.05
N ALA A 285 7.99 7.86 4.54
CA ALA A 285 9.38 7.49 4.87
C ALA A 285 10.32 7.49 3.66
N LEU A 286 9.80 7.24 2.46
CA LEU A 286 10.57 7.20 1.21
C LEU A 286 10.31 8.42 0.31
N TYR A 287 9.55 9.40 0.81
CA TYR A 287 9.09 10.54 0.00
C TYR A 287 10.24 11.31 -0.61
N ASP A 288 11.22 11.71 0.21
CA ASP A 288 12.32 12.56 -0.27
C ASP A 288 13.19 11.83 -1.30
N LYS A 289 13.40 10.51 -1.12
CA LYS A 289 14.11 9.65 -2.08
C LYS A 289 13.39 9.62 -3.42
N TYR A 290 12.12 9.25 -3.44
CA TYR A 290 11.36 9.13 -4.69
C TYR A 290 11.04 10.47 -5.33
N HIS A 291 10.81 11.52 -4.53
CA HIS A 291 10.66 12.88 -5.04
C HIS A 291 11.90 13.29 -5.83
N SER A 292 13.11 13.03 -5.32
CA SER A 292 14.35 13.32 -6.07
C SER A 292 14.40 12.60 -7.42
N ILE A 293 14.01 11.32 -7.44
CA ILE A 293 14.00 10.52 -8.67
C ILE A 293 12.98 11.07 -9.67
N TYR A 294 11.75 11.36 -9.22
CA TYR A 294 10.71 11.90 -10.08
C TYR A 294 10.98 13.34 -10.51
N TYR A 295 11.71 14.12 -9.71
CA TYR A 295 12.13 15.47 -10.07
C TYR A 295 13.04 15.44 -11.30
N ASP A 296 14.01 14.53 -11.33
CA ASP A 296 14.91 14.36 -12.46
C ASP A 296 14.15 13.88 -13.72
N GLU A 297 13.18 12.98 -13.56
CA GLU A 297 12.33 12.50 -14.65
C GLU A 297 11.41 13.59 -15.21
N VAL A 298 10.79 14.38 -14.35
CA VAL A 298 9.96 15.53 -14.74
C VAL A 298 10.82 16.55 -15.49
N HIS A 299 12.03 16.83 -15.00
CA HIS A 299 12.96 17.74 -15.67
C HIS A 299 13.39 17.22 -17.04
N ARG A 300 13.61 15.91 -17.18
CA ARG A 300 13.96 15.24 -18.43
C ARG A 300 12.83 15.32 -19.47
N LEU A 301 11.58 15.11 -19.05
CA LEU A 301 10.40 15.10 -19.93
C LEU A 301 9.87 16.51 -20.23
N ASN A 302 10.03 17.45 -19.30
CA ASN A 302 9.48 18.80 -19.35
C ASN A 302 10.60 19.84 -19.14
N PRO A 303 11.53 20.00 -20.11
CA PRO A 303 12.58 20.99 -20.00
C PRO A 303 11.95 22.38 -19.88
N SER A 304 12.05 22.97 -18.69
CA SER A 304 11.41 24.24 -18.35
C SER A 304 12.40 25.39 -18.53
N GLU A 305 11.93 26.56 -19.00
CA GLU A 305 12.72 27.79 -18.84
C GLU A 305 12.70 28.23 -17.37
N PRO A 306 13.85 28.62 -16.78
CA PRO A 306 13.92 29.04 -15.39
C PRO A 306 13.03 30.27 -15.15
N GLY A 307 12.11 30.17 -14.19
CA GLY A 307 11.16 31.24 -13.85
C GLY A 307 9.79 31.14 -14.53
N SER A 308 9.48 30.02 -15.20
CA SER A 308 8.15 29.78 -15.79
C SER A 308 7.03 29.89 -14.74
N ASN A 309 5.94 30.58 -15.13
CA ASN A 309 4.72 30.64 -14.34
C ASN A 309 4.17 29.22 -14.08
N PRO A 310 3.54 28.98 -12.91
CA PRO A 310 2.92 27.68 -12.62
C PRO A 310 1.69 27.40 -13.48
N ASN A 311 1.11 28.42 -14.13
CA ASN A 311 -0.07 28.29 -14.99
C ASN A 311 0.28 27.74 -16.38
N ALA A 312 -0.70 27.13 -17.04
CA ALA A 312 -0.56 26.64 -18.41
C ALA A 312 -0.12 27.77 -19.36
N ILE A 313 0.88 27.48 -20.20
CA ILE A 313 1.46 28.42 -21.16
C ILE A 313 0.55 28.52 -22.38
N ASN A 314 0.02 27.38 -22.86
CA ASN A 314 -0.81 27.28 -24.05
C ASN A 314 -1.97 26.27 -23.84
N PRO A 315 -2.97 26.20 -24.75
CA PRO A 315 -4.11 25.29 -24.61
C PRO A 315 -3.77 23.80 -24.60
N ASP A 316 -2.62 23.41 -25.13
CA ASP A 316 -2.18 22.02 -25.28
C ASP A 316 -1.10 21.67 -24.24
N ASP A 317 -0.89 22.53 -23.26
CA ASP A 317 0.11 22.36 -22.21
C ASP A 317 -0.33 21.30 -21.20
N LEU A 318 0.20 20.10 -21.38
CA LEU A 318 0.03 18.94 -20.49
C LEU A 318 1.29 18.69 -19.64
N SER A 319 2.16 19.70 -19.49
CA SER A 319 3.43 19.54 -18.77
C SER A 319 3.23 19.29 -17.28
N VAL A 320 4.10 18.45 -16.72
CA VAL A 320 4.25 18.28 -15.27
C VAL A 320 5.39 19.19 -14.80
N ARG A 321 5.21 19.85 -13.65
CA ARG A 321 6.17 20.80 -13.09
C ARG A 321 6.40 20.53 -11.61
N ALA A 322 7.65 20.60 -11.20
CA ALA A 322 8.01 20.59 -9.79
C ALA A 322 7.58 21.91 -9.12
N THR A 323 7.00 21.81 -7.93
CA THR A 323 6.58 22.97 -7.13
C THR A 323 6.58 22.63 -5.65
N ASP A 324 6.80 23.63 -4.79
CA ASP A 324 6.53 23.46 -3.37
C ASP A 324 5.03 23.60 -3.12
N GLU A 325 4.42 22.60 -2.49
CA GLU A 325 3.02 22.58 -2.09
C GLU A 325 2.86 22.90 -0.61
N LEU A 326 1.71 23.46 -0.24
CA LEU A 326 1.34 23.62 1.16
C LEU A 326 0.68 22.33 1.67
N ARG A 327 0.88 21.97 2.94
CA ARG A 327 0.18 20.87 3.64
C ARG A 327 -1.31 21.21 3.93
N PHE A 328 -1.92 21.99 3.05
CA PHE A 328 -3.30 22.44 3.08
C PHE A 328 -4.15 21.53 2.20
N MET A 329 -5.20 20.95 2.77
CA MET A 329 -6.05 20.00 2.07
C MET A 329 -6.79 20.69 0.93
N LEU A 330 -6.61 20.22 -0.31
CA LEU A 330 -7.29 20.71 -1.51
C LEU A 330 -7.21 22.25 -1.67
N PHE A 331 -6.07 22.84 -1.32
CA PHE A 331 -5.91 24.30 -1.13
C PHE A 331 -6.40 25.14 -2.32
N ARG A 332 -6.21 24.67 -3.55
CA ARG A 332 -6.63 25.38 -4.78
C ARG A 332 -8.13 25.33 -5.06
N HIS A 333 -8.86 24.47 -4.34
CA HIS A 333 -10.29 24.19 -4.55
C HIS A 333 -11.15 24.70 -3.39
N TRP A 334 -10.52 25.10 -2.28
CA TRP A 334 -11.16 25.69 -1.12
C TRP A 334 -11.01 27.21 -1.06
N THR A 335 -11.67 27.81 -0.08
CA THR A 335 -11.23 29.10 0.49
C THR A 335 -9.95 28.87 1.31
N LEU A 336 -9.12 29.90 1.53
CA LEU A 336 -7.92 29.74 2.36
C LEU A 336 -8.27 29.29 3.78
N TYR A 337 -9.35 29.84 4.34
CA TYR A 337 -9.81 29.43 5.67
C TYR A 337 -10.20 27.95 5.70
N ASP A 338 -11.03 27.52 4.75
CA ASP A 338 -11.52 26.15 4.74
C ASP A 338 -10.39 25.15 4.45
N ALA A 339 -9.43 25.48 3.57
CA ALA A 339 -8.27 24.63 3.32
C ALA A 339 -7.46 24.36 4.61
N MET A 340 -7.24 25.42 5.41
CA MET A 340 -6.55 25.30 6.70
C MET A 340 -7.40 24.59 7.75
N TYR A 341 -8.71 24.82 7.75
CA TYR A 341 -9.64 24.14 8.66
C TYR A 341 -9.76 22.64 8.33
N HIS A 342 -9.62 22.25 7.07
CA HIS A 342 -9.73 20.84 6.68
C HIS A 342 -8.42 20.05 6.72
N SER A 343 -7.30 20.69 7.08
CA SER A 343 -6.00 20.02 7.21
C SER A 343 -5.78 19.38 8.57
N SER A 344 -5.47 18.08 8.58
CA SER A 344 -5.09 17.33 9.79
C SER A 344 -3.90 17.97 10.54
N TYR A 345 -2.88 18.41 9.81
CA TYR A 345 -1.70 19.06 10.40
C TYR A 345 -2.05 20.33 11.19
N VAL A 346 -2.85 21.21 10.57
CA VAL A 346 -3.32 22.45 11.21
C VAL A 346 -4.26 22.13 12.38
N ALA A 347 -5.11 21.11 12.21
CA ALA A 347 -6.03 20.67 13.24
C ALA A 347 -5.30 20.30 14.53
N GLY A 348 -4.28 19.45 14.46
CA GLY A 348 -3.50 19.00 15.61
C GLY A 348 -2.86 20.17 16.38
N LYS A 349 -2.17 21.08 15.68
CA LYS A 349 -1.44 22.20 16.30
C LYS A 349 -2.34 23.29 16.89
N LEU A 350 -3.42 23.64 16.19
CA LEU A 350 -4.30 24.74 16.63
C LEU A 350 -5.46 24.27 17.51
N GLY A 351 -5.89 23.01 17.38
CA GLY A 351 -7.09 22.46 18.02
C GLY A 351 -8.37 23.04 17.47
N ILE A 352 -8.51 23.04 16.15
CA ILE A 352 -9.58 23.72 15.40
C ILE A 352 -11.00 23.21 15.69
N TRP A 353 -11.14 22.00 16.24
CA TRP A 353 -12.44 21.47 16.69
C TRP A 353 -13.02 22.31 17.84
N LYS A 354 -12.19 23.03 18.61
CA LYS A 354 -12.65 23.97 19.65
C LYS A 354 -12.79 25.39 19.11
N GLU A 355 -13.76 26.13 19.64
CA GLU A 355 -13.94 27.56 19.33
C GLU A 355 -12.66 28.39 19.56
N LYS A 356 -11.91 28.09 20.63
CA LYS A 356 -10.60 28.73 20.90
C LYS A 356 -9.59 28.47 19.78
N GLY A 357 -9.57 27.27 19.20
CA GLY A 357 -8.69 26.93 18.07
C GLY A 357 -9.09 27.69 16.80
N ARG A 358 -10.39 27.78 16.50
CA ARG A 358 -10.91 28.58 15.38
C ARG A 358 -10.57 30.07 15.51
N LYS A 359 -10.64 30.62 16.73
CA LYS A 359 -10.19 31.99 17.02
C LYS A 359 -8.68 32.15 16.82
N ARG A 360 -7.86 31.15 17.17
CA ARG A 360 -6.41 31.16 16.89
C ARG A 360 -6.12 31.14 15.39
N LEU A 361 -6.81 30.31 14.61
CA LEU A 361 -6.67 30.28 13.15
C LEU A 361 -7.04 31.62 12.52
N THR A 362 -8.16 32.21 12.94
CA THR A 362 -8.58 33.54 12.47
C THR A 362 -7.56 34.62 12.88
N GLY A 363 -7.01 34.52 14.09
CA GLY A 363 -5.95 35.42 14.57
C GLY A 363 -4.64 35.30 13.79
N LEU A 364 -4.25 34.09 13.38
CA LEU A 364 -3.11 33.84 12.50
C LEU A 364 -3.29 34.56 11.16
N LEU A 365 -4.43 34.37 10.50
CA LEU A 365 -4.78 35.02 9.23
C LEU A 365 -4.78 36.55 9.36
N ALA A 366 -5.37 37.07 10.44
CA ALA A 366 -5.38 38.49 10.73
C ALA A 366 -3.96 39.05 10.96
N LYS A 367 -3.09 38.32 11.66
CA LYS A 367 -1.69 38.72 11.90
C LYS A 367 -0.86 38.74 10.60
N MET A 368 -1.19 37.91 9.62
CA MET A 368 -0.61 37.98 8.27
C MET A 368 -1.11 39.19 7.45
N GLY A 369 -2.07 39.94 7.97
CA GLY A 369 -2.67 41.09 7.30
C GLY A 369 -3.70 40.71 6.24
N PHE A 370 -4.28 39.51 6.32
CA PHE A 370 -5.36 39.09 5.45
C PHE A 370 -6.72 39.41 6.09
N SER A 371 -7.60 40.08 5.34
CA SER A 371 -8.95 40.34 5.83
C SER A 371 -9.80 39.06 5.81
N ILE A 372 -10.72 38.92 6.75
CA ILE A 372 -11.61 37.75 6.81
C ILE A 372 -12.35 37.54 5.47
N PRO A 373 -12.93 38.56 4.81
CA PRO A 373 -13.57 38.38 3.51
C PRO A 373 -12.62 37.81 2.45
N GLN A 374 -11.36 38.26 2.39
CA GLN A 374 -10.38 37.72 1.43
C GLN A 374 -10.07 36.24 1.70
N THR A 375 -9.97 35.84 2.97
CA THR A 375 -9.69 34.44 3.33
C THR A 375 -10.86 33.49 3.05
N GLN A 376 -12.07 34.04 2.91
CA GLN A 376 -13.31 33.33 2.61
C GLN A 376 -13.65 33.34 1.10
N GLN A 377 -12.83 33.98 0.27
CA GLN A 377 -12.98 33.87 -1.18
C GLN A 377 -12.40 32.53 -1.67
N PRO A 378 -13.05 31.86 -2.64
CA PRO A 378 -12.49 30.70 -3.30
C PRO A 378 -11.12 31.03 -3.88
N TYR A 379 -10.17 30.09 -3.78
CA TYR A 379 -8.80 30.31 -4.25
C TYR A 379 -8.74 30.81 -5.70
N ALA A 380 -9.61 30.30 -6.59
CA ALA A 380 -9.67 30.76 -7.97
C ALA A 380 -9.87 32.29 -8.10
N HIS A 381 -10.72 32.87 -7.24
CA HIS A 381 -11.10 34.29 -7.25
C HIS A 381 -10.31 35.17 -6.28
N MET A 382 -9.44 34.56 -5.48
CA MET A 382 -8.59 35.25 -4.52
C MET A 382 -7.57 36.16 -5.21
N ASP A 383 -7.32 37.31 -4.59
CA ASP A 383 -6.40 38.35 -5.09
C ASP A 383 -4.99 37.79 -5.34
N ILE A 384 -4.38 38.22 -6.44
CA ILE A 384 -3.07 37.73 -6.91
C ILE A 384 -1.97 38.13 -5.92
N ASP A 385 -2.06 39.32 -5.34
CA ASP A 385 -1.11 39.80 -4.32
C ASP A 385 -1.16 38.93 -3.06
N LEU A 386 -2.36 38.43 -2.70
CA LEU A 386 -2.54 37.49 -1.60
C LEU A 386 -1.85 36.17 -1.91
N LYS A 387 -2.10 35.61 -3.11
CA LYS A 387 -1.52 34.33 -3.55
C LYS A 387 0.00 34.38 -3.57
N THR A 388 0.56 35.48 -4.08
CA THR A 388 2.02 35.65 -4.23
C THR A 388 2.71 35.84 -2.88
N SER A 389 2.08 36.58 -1.96
CA SER A 389 2.66 36.85 -0.62
C SER A 389 2.33 35.78 0.43
N LEU A 390 1.42 34.85 0.16
CA LEU A 390 0.94 33.85 1.13
C LEU A 390 2.07 33.01 1.72
N ARG A 391 2.94 32.46 0.86
CA ARG A 391 4.03 31.57 1.30
C ARG A 391 4.99 32.30 2.24
N SER A 392 5.51 33.45 1.81
CA SER A 392 6.46 34.22 2.62
C SER A 392 5.86 34.68 3.95
N LYS A 393 4.56 34.99 3.98
CA LYS A 393 3.85 35.37 5.21
C LYS A 393 3.62 34.20 6.15
N LEU A 394 3.33 33.01 5.61
CA LEU A 394 3.22 31.79 6.40
C LEU A 394 4.57 31.44 7.03
N ASP A 395 5.66 31.49 6.28
CA ASP A 395 7.00 31.21 6.80
C ASP A 395 7.40 32.15 7.94
N ALA A 396 6.99 33.42 7.86
CA ALA A 396 7.28 34.42 8.89
C ALA A 396 6.45 34.27 10.18
N ILE A 397 5.17 33.88 10.08
CA ILE A 397 4.20 34.02 11.19
C ILE A 397 3.72 32.66 11.73
N ALA A 398 3.61 31.63 10.87
CA ALA A 398 3.11 30.31 11.26
C ALA A 398 3.94 29.62 12.37
N PRO A 399 5.28 29.76 12.43
CA PRO A 399 6.08 29.17 13.50
C PRO A 399 5.67 29.62 14.91
N GLU A 400 5.22 30.86 15.08
CA GLU A 400 4.75 31.36 16.38
C GLU A 400 3.49 30.62 16.88
N TYR A 401 2.73 30.01 15.97
CA TYR A 401 1.53 29.26 16.27
C TYR A 401 1.81 27.75 16.44
N GLY A 402 3.07 27.33 16.32
CA GLY A 402 3.51 25.93 16.36
C GLY A 402 3.33 25.19 15.04
N LEU A 403 3.09 25.90 13.95
CA LEU A 403 3.01 25.35 12.59
C LEU A 403 4.39 25.49 11.95
N LEU A 404 5.16 24.40 11.97
CA LEU A 404 6.46 24.30 11.30
C LEU A 404 6.29 23.56 9.96
N GLU A 405 7.22 23.75 9.02
CA GLU A 405 7.28 22.93 7.79
C GLU A 405 5.94 22.80 7.04
N LEU A 406 5.27 23.93 6.81
CA LEU A 406 3.99 23.95 6.11
C LEU A 406 4.08 23.63 4.62
N SER A 407 5.29 23.67 4.05
CA SER A 407 5.55 23.35 2.65
C SER A 407 6.27 22.01 2.50
N TYR A 408 6.02 21.34 1.38
CA TYR A 408 6.75 20.16 0.95
C TYR A 408 6.93 20.18 -0.57
N ALA A 409 8.05 19.65 -1.07
CA ALA A 409 8.29 19.58 -2.51
C ALA A 409 7.35 18.57 -3.17
N SER A 410 6.72 18.94 -4.28
CA SER A 410 5.71 18.13 -4.97
C SER A 410 5.61 18.49 -6.45
N PHE A 411 4.54 18.04 -7.10
CA PHE A 411 4.32 18.22 -8.54
C PHE A 411 2.91 18.75 -8.82
N ILE A 412 2.81 19.55 -9.87
CA ILE A 412 1.54 19.97 -10.48
C ILE A 412 1.52 19.57 -11.94
N ARG A 413 0.33 19.24 -12.46
CA ARG A 413 0.11 18.97 -13.87
C ARG A 413 -0.77 20.04 -14.50
N CYS A 414 -0.35 20.54 -15.65
CA CYS A 414 -1.14 21.45 -16.47
C CYS A 414 -2.13 20.67 -17.34
N PHE A 415 -3.28 21.28 -17.63
CA PHE A 415 -4.32 20.73 -18.51
C PHE A 415 -4.78 21.79 -19.52
N GLY A 416 -3.81 22.52 -20.08
CA GLY A 416 -4.07 23.68 -20.91
C GLY A 416 -4.96 24.71 -20.21
N TYR A 417 -5.94 25.24 -20.92
CA TYR A 417 -6.93 26.18 -20.37
C TYR A 417 -8.23 25.50 -19.91
N ARG A 418 -8.30 24.16 -19.92
CA ARG A 418 -9.49 23.41 -19.49
C ARG A 418 -9.70 23.45 -17.98
N SER A 419 -8.60 23.48 -17.24
CA SER A 419 -8.58 23.56 -15.77
C SER A 419 -7.35 24.33 -15.31
N GLN A 420 -7.40 24.84 -14.08
CA GLN A 420 -6.19 25.26 -13.39
C GLN A 420 -5.27 24.06 -13.17
N PRO A 421 -3.95 24.27 -13.06
CA PRO A 421 -3.00 23.21 -12.76
C PRO A 421 -3.42 22.45 -11.50
N LEU A 422 -3.46 21.12 -11.61
CA LEU A 422 -3.89 20.24 -10.52
C LEU A 422 -2.66 19.72 -9.78
N SER A 423 -2.71 19.76 -8.45
CA SER A 423 -1.66 19.17 -7.61
C SER A 423 -1.74 17.64 -7.63
N ALA A 424 -0.60 16.96 -7.51
CA ALA A 424 -0.55 15.51 -7.38
C ALA A 424 -1.37 15.01 -6.19
N ALA A 425 -1.31 15.70 -5.04
CA ALA A 425 -2.09 15.34 -3.86
C ALA A 425 -3.61 15.53 -4.09
N ASP A 426 -4.01 16.62 -4.74
CA ASP A 426 -5.41 16.91 -5.03
C ASP A 426 -6.01 15.88 -6.00
N ALA A 427 -5.23 15.43 -6.99
CA ALA A 427 -5.63 14.37 -7.90
C ALA A 427 -5.87 13.04 -7.16
N VAL A 428 -4.98 12.65 -6.25
CA VAL A 428 -5.13 11.43 -5.44
C VAL A 428 -6.39 11.50 -4.57
N GLU A 429 -6.68 12.65 -3.96
CA GLU A 429 -7.91 12.85 -3.17
C GLU A 429 -9.17 12.73 -4.02
N GLY A 430 -9.17 13.27 -5.24
CA GLY A 430 -10.27 13.14 -6.20
C GLY A 430 -10.52 11.69 -6.63
N ILE A 431 -9.46 10.98 -7.06
CA ILE A 431 -9.56 9.57 -7.47
C ILE A 431 -9.99 8.69 -6.29
N SER A 432 -9.43 8.92 -5.10
CA SER A 432 -9.80 8.16 -3.89
C SER A 432 -11.27 8.37 -3.53
N ALA A 433 -11.78 9.60 -3.66
CA ALA A 433 -13.21 9.88 -3.43
C ALA A 433 -14.12 9.17 -4.43
N LEU A 434 -13.70 9.04 -5.70
CA LEU A 434 -14.44 8.26 -6.69
C LEU A 434 -14.48 6.77 -6.34
N LEU A 435 -13.35 6.20 -5.94
CA LEU A 435 -13.27 4.80 -5.51
C LEU A 435 -14.19 4.53 -4.32
N ASP A 436 -14.10 5.38 -3.29
CA ASP A 436 -14.82 5.19 -2.03
C ASP A 436 -16.34 5.37 -2.19
N VAL A 437 -16.79 6.44 -2.88
CA VAL A 437 -18.18 6.92 -2.79
C VAL A 437 -18.76 7.51 -4.09
N ALA A 438 -18.23 7.18 -5.28
CA ALA A 438 -18.84 7.67 -6.53
C ALA A 438 -20.30 7.19 -6.68
N GLY A 439 -20.61 5.97 -6.27
CA GLY A 439 -21.93 5.37 -6.24
C GLY A 439 -22.18 4.62 -4.92
N GLY A 440 -23.37 4.03 -4.78
CA GLY A 440 -23.77 3.23 -3.61
C GLY A 440 -24.20 4.05 -2.38
N ILE A 441 -23.66 5.26 -2.21
CA ILE A 441 -24.02 6.18 -1.12
C ILE A 441 -24.45 7.53 -1.66
N ARG A 442 -25.55 8.04 -1.09
CA ARG A 442 -25.99 9.42 -1.33
C ARG A 442 -25.10 10.38 -0.56
N VAL A 443 -24.26 11.12 -1.28
CA VAL A 443 -23.45 12.21 -0.73
C VAL A 443 -24.00 13.56 -1.20
N GLU A 444 -24.19 14.48 -0.27
CA GLU A 444 -24.58 15.86 -0.60
C GLU A 444 -23.33 16.73 -0.75
N ILE A 445 -23.22 17.38 -1.91
CA ILE A 445 -22.12 18.25 -2.27
C ILE A 445 -22.59 19.70 -2.18
N GLU A 446 -21.81 20.53 -1.51
CA GLU A 446 -22.10 21.96 -1.41
C GLU A 446 -21.94 22.65 -2.78
N VAL A 447 -22.94 23.44 -3.17
CA VAL A 447 -22.87 24.27 -4.39
C VAL A 447 -22.13 25.57 -4.09
N GLU A 448 -21.11 25.88 -4.89
CA GLU A 448 -20.31 27.09 -4.75
C GLU A 448 -21.20 28.36 -4.83
N GLY A 449 -21.00 29.28 -3.88
CA GLY A 449 -21.77 30.53 -3.81
C GLY A 449 -23.14 30.44 -3.14
N ALA A 450 -23.57 29.25 -2.69
CA ALA A 450 -24.86 29.11 -1.98
C ALA A 450 -24.83 29.57 -0.51
N ARG A 451 -23.65 29.91 0.03
CA ARG A 451 -23.48 30.51 1.36
C ARG A 451 -23.90 31.97 1.34
N ASN A 452 -25.20 32.25 1.46
CA ASN A 452 -25.75 33.61 1.60
C ASN A 452 -25.46 34.21 2.99
N GLY A 453 -24.18 34.35 3.37
CA GLY A 453 -23.75 35.09 4.56
C GLY A 453 -23.85 34.34 5.91
N GLY A 454 -23.85 33.00 5.91
CA GLY A 454 -23.77 32.20 7.14
C GLY A 454 -23.09 30.85 6.94
N GLU A 455 -22.36 30.37 7.95
CA GLU A 455 -21.54 29.14 7.95
C GLU A 455 -22.34 27.82 7.84
N TRP A 456 -23.68 27.87 7.81
CA TRP A 456 -24.53 26.69 8.01
C TRP A 456 -25.61 26.45 6.94
N PHE A 457 -25.84 27.40 6.03
CA PHE A 457 -26.92 27.31 5.04
C PHE A 457 -26.38 27.52 3.63
N GLY A 458 -25.63 26.53 3.15
CA GLY A 458 -25.32 26.36 1.72
C GLY A 458 -26.28 25.34 1.12
N GLY A 459 -26.84 25.62 -0.06
CA GLY A 459 -27.60 24.63 -0.81
C GLY A 459 -26.71 23.46 -1.23
N GLY A 460 -27.15 22.23 -0.98
CA GLY A 460 -26.47 21.00 -1.41
C GLY A 460 -27.10 20.43 -2.67
N LYS A 461 -26.28 19.91 -3.58
CA LYS A 461 -26.71 19.04 -4.68
C LYS A 461 -26.30 17.61 -4.34
N VAL A 462 -27.18 16.64 -4.59
CA VAL A 462 -26.82 15.22 -4.47
C VAL A 462 -25.79 14.86 -5.56
N TRP A 463 -24.72 14.18 -5.16
CA TRP A 463 -23.74 13.64 -6.09
C TRP A 463 -24.36 12.57 -6.99
N GLU A 464 -24.05 12.65 -8.29
CA GLU A 464 -24.43 11.66 -9.28
C GLU A 464 -23.24 11.37 -10.20
N ALA A 465 -22.67 10.16 -10.11
CA ALA A 465 -21.53 9.77 -10.93
C ALA A 465 -21.82 9.73 -12.45
N ASP A 466 -23.08 9.56 -12.87
CA ASP A 466 -23.46 9.29 -14.27
C ASP A 466 -23.83 10.53 -15.10
N SER A 467 -23.63 11.73 -14.56
CA SER A 467 -24.00 12.98 -15.24
C SER A 467 -23.34 13.18 -16.62
N HIS A 468 -22.26 12.46 -16.93
CA HIS A 468 -21.51 12.62 -18.19
C HIS A 468 -21.77 11.54 -19.25
N ARG A 469 -22.33 10.37 -18.90
CA ARG A 469 -22.66 9.33 -19.89
C ARG A 469 -23.94 9.62 -20.68
N SER A 470 -24.85 10.40 -20.11
CA SER A 470 -26.15 10.76 -20.73
C SER A 470 -26.09 12.00 -21.64
N ALA A 471 -24.99 12.75 -21.64
CA ALA A 471 -24.81 13.94 -22.47
C ALA A 471 -24.21 13.62 -23.86
N ARG A 472 -24.76 12.65 -24.59
CA ARG A 472 -24.64 12.67 -26.06
C ARG A 472 -25.74 13.58 -26.60
N PRO A 473 -25.43 14.64 -27.37
CA PRO A 473 -26.46 15.50 -27.92
C PRO A 473 -27.25 14.70 -28.95
N THR A 474 -28.42 14.21 -28.55
CA THR A 474 -29.45 13.82 -29.51
C THR A 474 -30.00 15.11 -30.07
N HIS A 475 -29.74 15.32 -31.36
CA HIS A 475 -30.35 16.37 -32.13
C HIS A 475 -31.87 16.12 -32.17
N ASP A 476 -32.59 17.22 -32.03
CA ASP A 476 -33.99 17.46 -32.42
C ASP A 476 -35.13 17.29 -31.39
N ASP A 477 -35.83 18.42 -31.31
CA ASP A 477 -37.22 18.71 -31.01
C ASP A 477 -37.74 18.73 -29.56
N ALA A 478 -38.03 19.97 -29.17
CA ALA A 478 -38.81 20.37 -28.02
C ALA A 478 -40.18 19.68 -27.99
N ALA A 479 -40.42 18.90 -26.94
CA ALA A 479 -41.76 18.58 -26.48
C ALA A 479 -41.77 18.67 -24.95
N VAL A 480 -42.44 19.70 -24.45
CA VAL A 480 -42.87 19.82 -23.05
C VAL A 480 -43.85 18.68 -22.79
N VAL A 481 -43.50 17.72 -21.94
CA VAL A 481 -44.47 16.73 -21.43
C VAL A 481 -44.30 16.55 -19.92
N ASP A 482 -45.38 16.96 -19.26
CA ASP A 482 -45.84 16.81 -17.89
C ASP A 482 -45.41 15.50 -17.19
N ASP A 483 -44.71 15.66 -16.06
CA ASP A 483 -44.24 14.58 -15.18
C ASP A 483 -45.33 14.23 -14.15
N HIS A 484 -46.36 13.51 -14.57
CA HIS A 484 -47.23 12.77 -13.67
C HIS A 484 -47.92 11.61 -14.40
N ARG A 485 -47.39 10.39 -14.19
CA ARG A 485 -47.98 9.03 -14.34
C ARG A 485 -47.10 8.08 -15.16
N ARG A 486 -46.12 7.46 -14.51
CA ARG A 486 -45.62 6.12 -14.85
C ARG A 486 -45.17 5.39 -13.59
N ASP A 487 -46.11 5.15 -12.70
CA ASP A 487 -46.07 3.98 -11.84
C ASP A 487 -47.12 2.99 -12.38
N GLU A 488 -46.78 1.70 -12.35
CA GLU A 488 -47.60 0.56 -12.75
C GLU A 488 -47.74 0.30 -14.27
N ALA A 489 -46.70 -0.30 -14.88
CA ALA A 489 -46.84 -1.43 -15.83
C ALA A 489 -45.50 -1.80 -16.51
N THR A 490 -44.51 -2.28 -15.75
CA THR A 490 -43.43 -3.15 -16.26
C THR A 490 -42.89 -3.99 -15.10
N ALA A 491 -43.77 -4.74 -14.45
CA ALA A 491 -43.41 -5.77 -13.50
C ALA A 491 -43.81 -7.11 -14.11
N GLU A 492 -43.05 -7.56 -15.10
CA GLU A 492 -42.96 -8.96 -15.54
C GLU A 492 -41.92 -8.98 -16.66
N ASN A 493 -40.83 -9.73 -16.43
CA ASN A 493 -39.73 -10.01 -17.36
C ASN A 493 -38.44 -9.15 -17.28
N SER A 494 -38.01 -8.80 -16.06
CA SER A 494 -36.58 -8.63 -15.76
C SER A 494 -36.05 -9.93 -15.14
N GLN A 495 -35.54 -10.83 -15.99
CA GLN A 495 -34.61 -11.86 -15.56
C GLN A 495 -33.50 -11.22 -14.71
N GLU A 496 -33.16 -11.89 -13.62
CA GLU A 496 -32.07 -11.62 -12.68
C GLU A 496 -30.79 -11.19 -13.43
N LYS A 497 -30.65 -9.89 -13.69
CA LYS A 497 -29.33 -9.30 -13.88
C LYS A 497 -28.84 -9.07 -12.46
N GLU A 498 -27.83 -9.83 -12.04
CA GLU A 498 -27.02 -9.48 -10.88
C GLU A 498 -26.76 -7.97 -10.95
N GLU A 499 -27.32 -7.21 -10.00
CA GLU A 499 -27.04 -5.78 -9.93
C GLU A 499 -25.52 -5.65 -9.83
N GLU A 500 -24.91 -5.10 -10.88
CA GLU A 500 -23.47 -4.94 -10.96
C GLU A 500 -23.02 -4.16 -9.72
N ALA A 501 -22.29 -4.83 -8.82
CA ALA A 501 -21.89 -4.28 -7.53
C ALA A 501 -21.36 -2.85 -7.68
N TRP A 502 -21.99 -1.89 -7.01
CA TRP A 502 -21.75 -0.45 -7.17
C TRP A 502 -20.26 -0.05 -7.07
N TRP A 503 -19.46 -0.78 -6.29
CA TRP A 503 -18.02 -0.53 -6.15
C TRP A 503 -17.24 -0.83 -7.44
N ARG A 504 -17.69 -1.77 -8.28
CA ARG A 504 -17.11 -2.02 -9.60
C ARG A 504 -17.35 -0.84 -10.54
N LYS A 505 -18.54 -0.22 -10.46
CA LYS A 505 -18.81 1.04 -11.18
C LYS A 505 -17.91 2.17 -10.71
N ASN A 506 -17.66 2.27 -9.39
CA ASN A 506 -16.73 3.25 -8.83
C ASN A 506 -15.30 3.03 -9.35
N PHE A 507 -14.84 1.78 -9.39
CA PHE A 507 -13.54 1.41 -9.95
C PHE A 507 -13.36 1.95 -11.37
N TRP A 508 -14.32 1.67 -12.27
CA TRP A 508 -14.23 2.13 -13.65
C TRP A 508 -14.37 3.64 -13.78
N THR A 509 -15.21 4.28 -12.96
CA THR A 509 -15.34 5.74 -12.94
C THR A 509 -14.02 6.40 -12.53
N ALA A 510 -13.33 5.84 -11.53
CA ALA A 510 -12.01 6.29 -11.09
C ALA A 510 -10.93 5.99 -12.13
N PHE A 511 -10.96 4.82 -12.77
CA PHE A 511 -10.01 4.42 -13.82
C PHE A 511 -10.12 5.33 -15.06
N ASP A 512 -11.34 5.66 -15.48
CA ASP A 512 -11.59 6.60 -16.58
C ASP A 512 -11.10 8.02 -16.22
N ALA A 513 -11.27 8.43 -14.96
CA ALA A 513 -10.83 9.75 -14.48
C ALA A 513 -9.30 9.94 -14.45
N LEU A 514 -8.50 8.88 -14.46
CA LEU A 514 -7.06 9.00 -14.62
C LEU A 514 -6.64 9.53 -16.00
N GLY A 515 -7.45 9.27 -17.03
CA GLY A 515 -7.19 9.69 -18.41
C GLY A 515 -7.87 10.99 -18.82
N ASP A 516 -8.81 11.52 -18.02
CA ASP A 516 -9.58 12.71 -18.36
C ASP A 516 -9.73 13.66 -17.15
N ILE A 517 -9.33 14.91 -17.35
CA ILE A 517 -9.41 15.96 -16.33
C ILE A 517 -10.85 16.34 -15.96
N VAL A 518 -11.83 16.17 -16.86
CA VAL A 518 -13.22 16.58 -16.60
C VAL A 518 -13.83 15.78 -15.43
N PRO A 519 -13.91 14.44 -15.49
CA PRO A 519 -14.42 13.65 -14.37
C PRO A 519 -13.55 13.81 -13.11
N LEU A 520 -12.23 13.95 -13.23
CA LEU A 520 -11.35 14.18 -12.09
C LEU A 520 -11.64 15.51 -11.38
N ARG A 521 -11.80 16.61 -12.13
CA ARG A 521 -12.17 17.91 -11.58
C ARG A 521 -13.53 17.87 -10.91
N ASP A 522 -14.49 17.20 -11.53
CA ASP A 522 -15.85 17.10 -11.01
C ASP A 522 -15.92 16.22 -9.75
N ALA A 523 -14.94 15.36 -9.51
CA ALA A 523 -14.78 14.60 -8.26
C ALA A 523 -14.21 15.42 -7.08
N LEU A 524 -13.58 16.57 -7.32
CA LEU A 524 -12.96 17.36 -6.23
C LEU A 524 -14.00 17.86 -5.20
N PRO A 525 -15.19 18.36 -5.59
CA PRO A 525 -16.26 18.67 -4.64
C PRO A 525 -16.74 17.47 -3.81
N LEU A 526 -16.69 16.25 -4.36
CA LEU A 526 -16.99 15.02 -3.64
C LEU A 526 -15.94 14.78 -2.55
N ALA A 527 -14.65 14.88 -2.89
CA ALA A 527 -13.56 14.77 -1.93
C ALA A 527 -13.65 15.84 -0.82
N MET A 528 -13.95 17.09 -1.17
CA MET A 528 -14.20 18.17 -0.21
C MET A 528 -15.33 17.81 0.77
N SER A 529 -16.40 17.20 0.28
CA SER A 529 -17.56 16.80 1.09
C SER A 529 -17.23 15.66 2.05
N LEU A 530 -16.39 14.70 1.63
CA LEU A 530 -15.83 13.67 2.52
C LEU A 530 -15.01 14.30 3.65
N HIS A 531 -14.12 15.24 3.35
CA HIS A 531 -13.31 15.92 4.36
C HIS A 531 -14.17 16.71 5.37
N ARG A 532 -15.26 17.36 4.92
CA ARG A 532 -16.24 17.98 5.83
C ARG A 532 -16.87 16.96 6.77
N ALA A 533 -17.31 15.82 6.23
CA ALA A 533 -17.94 14.75 7.02
C ALA A 533 -16.96 14.20 8.08
N VAL A 534 -15.72 13.91 7.69
CA VAL A 534 -14.64 13.45 8.59
C VAL A 534 -14.43 14.42 9.74
N ILE A 535 -14.31 15.73 9.47
CA ILE A 535 -14.04 16.71 10.52
C ILE A 535 -15.27 16.97 11.39
N ARG A 536 -16.46 16.98 10.81
CA ARG A 536 -17.71 17.06 11.57
C ARG A 536 -17.82 15.92 12.56
N GLN A 537 -17.62 14.69 12.10
CA GLN A 537 -17.70 13.50 12.94
C GLN A 537 -16.57 13.46 13.96
N GLY A 538 -15.33 13.73 13.54
CA GLY A 538 -14.16 13.82 14.41
C GLY A 538 -14.30 14.86 15.53
N THR A 539 -14.83 16.03 15.21
CA THR A 539 -15.15 17.08 16.20
C THR A 539 -16.22 16.59 17.18
N SER A 540 -17.28 15.95 16.70
CA SER A 540 -18.32 15.37 17.57
C SER A 540 -17.73 14.33 18.53
N ILE A 541 -16.84 13.44 18.06
CA ILE A 541 -16.21 12.40 18.88
C ILE A 541 -15.39 13.03 20.01
N ILE A 542 -14.62 14.08 19.70
CA ILE A 542 -13.77 14.75 20.69
C ILE A 542 -14.60 15.54 21.70
N ASP A 543 -15.65 16.24 21.25
CA ASP A 543 -16.50 17.07 22.11
C ASP A 543 -17.36 16.22 23.06
N LYS A 544 -17.86 15.07 22.58
CA LYS A 544 -18.60 14.09 23.41
C LYS A 544 -17.71 13.26 24.33
N GLN A 545 -16.38 13.31 24.13
CA GLN A 545 -15.41 12.46 24.83
C GLN A 545 -15.64 10.97 24.59
N ASP A 546 -16.01 10.60 23.36
CA ASP A 546 -16.34 9.21 22.98
C ASP A 546 -15.10 8.31 22.84
N ILE A 547 -13.89 8.87 22.99
CA ILE A 547 -12.62 8.14 22.92
C ILE A 547 -12.37 7.44 24.25
N LYS A 548 -12.44 6.11 24.26
CA LYS A 548 -12.21 5.28 25.43
C LYS A 548 -10.81 4.69 25.40
N THR A 549 -10.05 4.85 26.47
CA THR A 549 -8.77 4.13 26.62
C THR A 549 -9.05 2.75 27.20
N MET A 550 -8.80 1.70 26.40
CA MET A 550 -8.91 0.30 26.81
C MET A 550 -7.49 -0.28 26.90
N ARG A 551 -6.97 -0.39 28.13
CA ARG A 551 -5.60 -0.85 28.42
C ARG A 551 -4.56 -0.11 27.57
N SER A 552 -4.03 -0.77 26.54
CA SER A 552 -2.98 -0.32 25.62
C SER A 552 -3.52 0.34 24.33
N HIS A 553 -4.84 0.50 24.18
CA HIS A 553 -5.48 0.98 22.95
C HIS A 553 -6.43 2.15 23.21
N ARG A 554 -6.64 2.98 22.18
CA ARG A 554 -7.70 4.01 22.14
C ARG A 554 -8.81 3.54 21.21
N VAL A 555 -10.01 3.39 21.76
CA VAL A 555 -11.14 2.80 21.06
C VAL A 555 -12.24 3.83 20.87
N VAL A 556 -12.77 3.92 19.66
CA VAL A 556 -13.93 4.73 19.29
C VAL A 556 -14.96 3.82 18.64
N ILE A 557 -16.22 3.91 19.08
CA ILE A 557 -17.32 3.11 18.54
C ILE A 557 -18.42 4.07 18.07
N LEU A 558 -18.72 4.03 16.78
CA LEU A 558 -19.75 4.82 16.14
C LEU A 558 -20.98 3.94 15.93
N THR A 559 -22.05 4.24 16.66
CA THR A 559 -23.32 3.49 16.60
C THR A 559 -24.46 4.29 15.98
N GLN A 560 -24.32 5.60 15.89
CA GLN A 560 -25.34 6.52 15.38
C GLN A 560 -24.70 7.81 14.87
N GLY A 561 -25.32 8.44 13.88
CA GLY A 561 -24.89 9.72 13.33
C GLY A 561 -25.49 9.99 11.95
N PRO A 562 -25.48 11.26 11.49
CA PRO A 562 -26.04 11.62 10.19
C PRO A 562 -25.28 10.96 9.02
N ASP A 563 -23.98 10.69 9.20
CA ASP A 563 -23.10 10.10 8.19
C ASP A 563 -22.73 8.64 8.49
N LEU A 564 -23.49 7.93 9.33
CA LEU A 564 -23.12 6.58 9.76
C LEU A 564 -22.89 5.64 8.57
N ALA A 565 -23.79 5.68 7.58
CA ALA A 565 -23.66 4.90 6.35
C ALA A 565 -22.39 5.24 5.56
N LEU A 566 -21.95 6.50 5.57
CA LEU A 566 -20.71 6.93 4.91
C LEU A 566 -19.48 6.30 5.57
N PHE A 567 -19.45 6.28 6.90
CA PHE A 567 -18.36 5.69 7.69
C PHE A 567 -18.40 4.17 7.77
N ALA A 568 -19.45 3.52 7.24
CA ALA A 568 -19.47 2.08 7.03
C ALA A 568 -18.58 1.63 5.84
N HIS A 569 -17.98 2.56 5.09
CA HIS A 569 -16.96 2.23 4.09
C HIS A 569 -15.54 2.21 4.66
N PRO A 570 -14.72 1.21 4.27
CA PRO A 570 -13.31 1.09 4.66
C PRO A 570 -12.50 2.38 4.46
N GLY A 571 -12.49 2.94 3.26
CA GLY A 571 -11.68 4.12 2.94
C GLY A 571 -12.05 5.34 3.77
N VAL A 572 -13.35 5.61 3.93
CA VAL A 572 -13.84 6.78 4.70
C VAL A 572 -13.57 6.62 6.20
N LEU A 573 -13.76 5.41 6.75
CA LEU A 573 -13.48 5.13 8.15
C LEU A 573 -11.98 5.23 8.47
N SER A 574 -11.13 4.74 7.57
CA SER A 574 -9.67 4.88 7.67
C SER A 574 -9.23 6.34 7.66
N ARG A 575 -9.83 7.20 6.82
CA ARG A 575 -9.58 8.64 6.84
C ARG A 575 -9.95 9.27 8.18
N LEU A 576 -11.08 8.89 8.77
CA LEU A 576 -11.48 9.37 10.10
C LEU A 576 -10.49 8.92 11.19
N ALA A 577 -10.06 7.65 11.16
CA ALA A 577 -9.10 7.11 12.11
C ALA A 577 -7.75 7.83 12.03
N LEU A 578 -7.21 8.03 10.83
CA LEU A 578 -5.98 8.80 10.59
C LEU A 578 -6.11 10.25 11.05
N TRP A 579 -7.23 10.91 10.74
CA TRP A 579 -7.48 12.27 11.19
C TRP A 579 -7.53 12.37 12.73
N LEU A 580 -8.15 11.41 13.42
CA LEU A 580 -8.18 11.38 14.90
C LEU A 580 -6.78 11.22 15.49
N VAL A 581 -5.95 10.35 14.91
CA VAL A 581 -4.54 10.18 15.31
C VAL A 581 -3.79 11.52 15.18
N ASP A 582 -3.91 12.18 14.03
CA ASP A 582 -3.22 13.45 13.77
C ASP A 582 -3.72 14.60 14.64
N ALA A 583 -5.04 14.74 14.75
CA ALA A 583 -5.68 15.78 15.56
C ALA A 583 -5.28 15.66 17.04
N LEU A 584 -5.11 14.44 17.55
CA LEU A 584 -4.90 14.20 18.98
C LEU A 584 -3.44 13.99 19.37
N ARG A 585 -2.52 13.96 18.39
CA ARG A 585 -1.07 13.71 18.57
C ARG A 585 -0.43 14.56 19.65
N ASP A 586 -0.60 15.88 19.58
CA ASP A 586 0.00 16.83 20.53
C ASP A 586 -0.75 16.92 21.87
N ARG A 587 -2.00 16.44 21.92
CA ARG A 587 -2.92 16.70 23.04
C ARG A 587 -3.05 15.54 23.99
N MET A 588 -2.95 14.32 23.48
CA MET A 588 -2.96 13.15 24.34
C MET A 588 -1.53 12.76 24.67
N PRO A 589 -1.10 12.87 25.95
CA PRO A 589 0.26 12.51 26.34
C PRO A 589 0.53 11.05 25.93
N GLY A 590 1.72 10.81 25.37
CA GLY A 590 2.16 9.44 25.19
C GLY A 590 2.21 8.73 26.53
N THR A 591 1.78 7.47 26.56
CA THR A 591 1.73 6.67 27.78
C THR A 591 3.16 6.29 28.15
N SER A 592 3.57 6.56 29.40
CA SER A 592 4.88 6.12 29.90
C SER A 592 4.80 4.64 30.22
N ILE A 593 5.39 3.81 29.37
CA ILE A 593 5.51 2.38 29.60
C ILE A 593 6.89 2.12 30.22
N SER A 594 6.92 1.34 31.31
CA SER A 594 8.18 0.87 31.88
C SER A 594 8.71 -0.28 31.03
N ASN A 595 9.86 -0.12 30.42
CA ASN A 595 10.53 -1.22 29.72
C ASN A 595 11.10 -2.24 30.74
N ARG A 596 11.27 -3.49 30.31
CA ARG A 596 11.86 -4.59 31.12
C ARG A 596 13.26 -4.26 31.71
N ARG A 597 13.95 -3.23 31.20
CA ARG A 597 15.24 -2.70 31.70
C ARG A 597 15.13 -1.47 32.62
N GLY A 598 13.95 -1.14 33.15
CA GLY A 598 13.76 -0.03 34.09
C GLY A 598 13.75 1.38 33.47
N GLY A 599 13.86 1.50 32.14
CA GLY A 599 13.70 2.77 31.42
C GLY A 599 12.24 3.11 31.15
N LYS A 600 11.85 4.38 31.26
CA LYS A 600 10.52 4.87 30.86
C LYS A 600 10.57 5.26 29.38
N THR A 601 9.83 4.55 28.52
CA THR A 601 9.64 4.94 27.12
C THR A 601 8.23 5.49 26.96
N ARG A 602 8.12 6.66 26.31
CA ARG A 602 6.82 7.22 25.96
C ARG A 602 6.39 6.54 24.67
N LYS A 603 5.20 5.94 24.63
CA LYS A 603 4.63 5.38 23.40
C LYS A 603 3.28 6.01 23.11
N SER A 604 3.00 6.25 21.83
CA SER A 604 1.64 6.60 21.40
C SER A 604 0.79 5.33 21.42
N LEU A 605 -0.44 5.42 21.92
CA LEU A 605 -1.34 4.27 21.91
C LEU A 605 -2.00 4.18 20.52
N PRO A 606 -2.07 2.98 19.93
CA PRO A 606 -2.78 2.75 18.68
C PRO A 606 -4.29 3.04 18.83
N PHE A 607 -4.92 3.35 17.71
CA PHE A 607 -6.34 3.64 17.61
C PHE A 607 -7.09 2.50 16.94
N VAL A 608 -8.26 2.17 17.49
CA VAL A 608 -9.24 1.26 16.90
C VAL A 608 -10.53 2.04 16.75
N VAL A 609 -11.02 2.17 15.51
CA VAL A 609 -12.27 2.86 15.21
C VAL A 609 -13.24 1.85 14.62
N ALA A 610 -14.38 1.66 15.27
CA ALA A 610 -15.44 0.78 14.83
C ALA A 610 -16.67 1.60 14.41
N CYS A 611 -17.28 1.28 13.26
CA CYS A 611 -18.52 1.89 12.79
C CYS A 611 -19.57 0.82 12.49
N LEU A 612 -20.79 1.01 13.01
CA LEU A 612 -21.91 0.13 12.76
C LEU A 612 -22.38 0.26 11.31
N ASP A 613 -22.44 -0.86 10.61
CA ASP A 613 -23.18 -1.02 9.37
C ASP A 613 -24.55 -1.65 9.68
N GLU A 614 -25.59 -0.83 9.63
CA GLU A 614 -26.97 -1.24 9.92
C GLU A 614 -27.51 -2.26 8.92
N LYS A 615 -27.00 -2.29 7.68
CA LYS A 615 -27.50 -3.21 6.64
C LYS A 615 -27.08 -4.65 6.92
N HIS A 616 -25.83 -4.83 7.38
CA HIS A 616 -25.24 -6.14 7.61
C HIS A 616 -25.23 -6.56 9.09
N ASN A 617 -25.73 -5.70 10.01
CA ASN A 617 -25.66 -5.91 11.46
C ASN A 617 -24.25 -6.26 11.95
N ALA A 618 -23.26 -5.58 11.39
CA ALA A 618 -21.84 -5.78 11.65
C ALA A 618 -21.15 -4.43 11.88
N TYR A 619 -20.00 -4.46 12.55
CA TYR A 619 -19.12 -3.31 12.68
C TYR A 619 -17.96 -3.45 11.73
N LEU A 620 -17.74 -2.42 10.92
CA LEU A 620 -16.47 -2.23 10.27
C LEU A 620 -15.46 -1.69 11.29
N VAL A 621 -14.35 -2.38 11.47
CA VAL A 621 -13.30 -2.04 12.45
C VAL A 621 -12.01 -1.74 11.70
N VAL A 622 -11.43 -0.57 11.96
CA VAL A 622 -10.15 -0.13 11.40
C VAL A 622 -9.14 0.09 12.53
N GLY A 623 -7.96 -0.51 12.38
CA GLY A 623 -6.84 -0.36 13.30
C GLY A 623 -5.72 0.50 12.72
N VAL A 624 -5.36 1.58 13.40
CA VAL A 624 -4.29 2.51 12.97
C VAL A 624 -3.26 2.69 14.07
N MET A 625 -1.99 2.50 13.71
CA MET A 625 -0.88 2.81 14.61
C MET A 625 -0.70 4.32 14.72
N ALA A 626 -0.46 4.81 15.94
CA ALA A 626 -0.17 6.21 16.17
C ALA A 626 1.34 6.41 16.35
N ALA A 627 1.87 7.50 15.80
CA ALA A 627 3.23 7.94 16.04
C ALA A 627 3.27 9.16 16.97
N LEU A 628 4.39 9.39 17.64
CA LEU A 628 4.55 10.52 18.56
C LEU A 628 4.82 11.82 17.80
N ASP A 629 5.70 11.76 16.81
CA ASP A 629 6.16 12.92 16.05
C ASP A 629 5.54 12.93 14.67
N PHE A 630 5.19 14.10 14.16
CA PHE A 630 4.65 14.24 12.80
C PHE A 630 5.66 13.68 11.78
N ASP A 631 5.18 13.07 10.70
CA ASP A 631 5.98 12.37 9.68
C ASP A 631 6.64 11.03 10.10
N ASP A 632 6.61 10.64 11.38
CA ASP A 632 7.05 9.30 11.79
C ASP A 632 6.01 8.23 11.37
N VAL A 633 6.50 7.17 10.72
CA VAL A 633 5.68 6.09 10.15
C VAL A 633 5.91 4.81 10.96
N GLN A 634 4.86 4.35 11.62
CA GLN A 634 4.87 3.09 12.36
C GLN A 634 4.25 1.98 11.51
N LYS A 635 4.92 0.82 11.46
CA LYS A 635 4.38 -0.36 10.77
C LYS A 635 3.13 -0.86 11.46
N ASN A 636 2.11 -1.24 10.69
CA ASN A 636 0.80 -1.57 11.23
C ASN A 636 0.72 -3.01 11.73
N GLN A 637 0.57 -3.20 13.04
CA GLN A 637 0.52 -4.52 13.66
C GLN A 637 -0.91 -5.10 13.75
N PHE A 638 -1.93 -4.32 13.38
CA PHE A 638 -3.32 -4.75 13.52
C PHE A 638 -3.70 -5.95 12.66
N GLY A 639 -3.07 -6.16 11.51
CA GLY A 639 -3.34 -7.35 10.70
C GLY A 639 -3.15 -8.65 11.48
N LEU A 640 -2.04 -8.77 12.20
CA LEU A 640 -1.77 -9.92 13.06
C LEU A 640 -2.61 -9.90 14.33
N ALA A 641 -2.73 -8.73 14.98
CA ALA A 641 -3.48 -8.59 16.22
C ALA A 641 -4.96 -8.95 16.05
N PHE A 642 -5.55 -8.64 14.90
CA PHE A 642 -6.92 -9.01 14.55
C PHE A 642 -7.07 -10.51 14.28
N MET A 643 -6.11 -11.14 13.59
CA MET A 643 -6.13 -12.58 13.38
C MET A 643 -5.98 -13.35 14.71
N ASP A 644 -5.09 -12.91 15.58
CA ASP A 644 -4.91 -13.47 16.93
C ASP A 644 -6.17 -13.27 17.80
N ALA A 645 -6.73 -12.06 17.82
CA ALA A 645 -7.97 -11.79 18.53
C ALA A 645 -9.12 -12.66 18.02
N LYS A 646 -9.28 -12.80 16.69
CA LYS A 646 -10.26 -13.71 16.07
C LYS A 646 -10.08 -15.15 16.54
N ALA A 647 -8.85 -15.66 16.52
CA ALA A 647 -8.54 -17.02 16.93
C ALA A 647 -8.86 -17.28 18.41
N ARG A 648 -8.59 -16.30 19.28
CA ARG A 648 -8.82 -16.40 20.73
C ARG A 648 -10.29 -16.28 21.14
N CYS A 649 -11.08 -15.43 20.47
CA CYS A 649 -12.50 -15.22 20.81
C CYS A 649 -13.48 -16.00 19.93
N HIS A 650 -12.99 -16.70 18.89
CA HIS A 650 -13.81 -17.38 17.88
C HIS A 650 -14.88 -16.48 17.24
N ALA A 651 -14.64 -15.16 17.20
CA ALA A 651 -15.56 -14.21 16.59
C ALA A 651 -15.68 -14.46 15.08
N GLU A 652 -16.89 -14.28 14.57
CA GLU A 652 -17.10 -14.29 13.13
C GLU A 652 -16.63 -12.95 12.53
N THR A 653 -15.56 -13.03 11.74
CA THR A 653 -14.99 -11.87 11.05
C THR A 653 -14.83 -12.11 9.56
N LEU A 654 -15.13 -11.07 8.78
CA LEU A 654 -14.97 -11.03 7.33
C LEU A 654 -13.83 -10.07 6.97
N HIS A 655 -12.97 -10.49 6.06
CA HIS A 655 -11.89 -9.66 5.50
C HIS A 655 -12.29 -9.21 4.10
N GLY A 656 -13.03 -8.10 4.02
CA GLY A 656 -13.56 -7.62 2.75
C GLY A 656 -12.58 -6.86 1.86
N SER A 657 -11.35 -6.56 2.34
CA SER A 657 -10.36 -5.80 1.58
C SER A 657 -8.96 -6.39 1.69
N PHE A 658 -8.04 -5.99 0.80
CA PHE A 658 -6.63 -6.36 0.90
C PHE A 658 -5.88 -5.68 2.06
N ASP A 659 -6.45 -4.61 2.63
CA ASP A 659 -5.89 -3.97 3.82
C ASP A 659 -6.19 -4.83 5.07
N THR A 660 -5.15 -5.48 5.59
CA THR A 660 -5.24 -6.34 6.78
C THR A 660 -5.62 -5.58 8.05
N SER A 661 -5.51 -4.25 8.04
CA SER A 661 -5.90 -3.40 9.16
C SER A 661 -7.39 -3.04 9.19
N VAL A 662 -8.18 -3.63 8.28
CA VAL A 662 -9.63 -3.46 8.20
C VAL A 662 -10.33 -4.81 8.24
N ILE A 663 -11.28 -4.96 9.16
CA ILE A 663 -12.09 -6.17 9.31
C ILE A 663 -13.55 -5.81 9.56
N GLN A 664 -14.46 -6.73 9.25
CA GLN A 664 -15.85 -6.65 9.71
C GLN A 664 -16.07 -7.68 10.82
N VAL A 665 -16.72 -7.26 11.90
CA VAL A 665 -17.03 -8.10 13.07
C VAL A 665 -18.53 -8.03 13.33
N LYS A 666 -19.20 -9.17 13.57
CA LYS A 666 -20.63 -9.16 13.92
C LYS A 666 -20.91 -8.30 15.15
N GLN A 667 -22.08 -7.68 15.18
CA GLN A 667 -22.49 -6.80 16.28
C GLN A 667 -22.46 -7.47 17.66
N GLU A 668 -22.83 -8.75 17.73
CA GLU A 668 -22.83 -9.54 18.97
C GLU A 668 -21.42 -9.82 19.51
N ASP A 669 -20.45 -9.97 18.62
CA ASP A 669 -19.07 -10.36 18.95
C ASP A 669 -18.15 -9.17 19.24
N LEU A 670 -18.52 -7.96 18.81
CA LEU A 670 -17.65 -6.77 18.89
C LEU A 670 -17.07 -6.55 20.29
N LYS A 671 -17.89 -6.66 21.33
CA LYS A 671 -17.46 -6.39 22.71
C LYS A 671 -16.36 -7.36 23.14
N THR A 672 -16.60 -8.66 22.94
CA THR A 672 -15.65 -9.72 23.26
C THR A 672 -14.38 -9.55 22.43
N PHE A 673 -14.54 -9.28 21.13
CA PHE A 673 -13.42 -9.05 20.22
C PHE A 673 -12.52 -7.89 20.68
N LEU A 674 -13.10 -6.74 21.03
CA LEU A 674 -12.34 -5.58 21.50
C LEU A 674 -11.68 -5.82 22.86
N GLU A 675 -12.32 -6.55 23.77
CA GLU A 675 -11.73 -6.94 25.06
C GLU A 675 -10.50 -7.85 24.83
N THR A 676 -10.62 -8.89 24.00
CA THR A 676 -9.53 -9.81 23.64
C THR A 676 -8.39 -9.12 22.88
N LEU A 677 -8.71 -8.21 21.97
CA LEU A 677 -7.73 -7.42 21.21
C LEU A 677 -6.90 -6.51 22.13
N CYS A 678 -7.55 -5.90 23.13
CA CYS A 678 -6.88 -4.95 24.03
C CYS A 678 -6.15 -5.64 25.19
N GLU A 679 -6.31 -6.94 25.38
CA GLU A 679 -5.57 -7.73 26.38
C GLU A 679 -4.07 -7.80 26.02
N ASP A 680 -3.20 -7.61 27.01
CA ASP A 680 -1.76 -7.56 26.79
C ASP A 680 -1.23 -8.90 26.28
N GLN A 681 -0.44 -8.86 25.21
CA GLN A 681 0.37 -9.98 24.70
C GLN A 681 1.62 -10.27 25.56
N ASP A 682 1.68 -9.77 26.81
CA ASP A 682 2.76 -10.13 27.74
C ASP A 682 2.43 -11.50 28.36
N GLY A 683 2.65 -12.55 27.58
CA GLY A 683 2.27 -13.90 27.95
C GLY A 683 2.97 -15.03 27.21
N TYR A 684 4.15 -14.80 26.61
CA TYR A 684 5.16 -15.83 26.34
C TYR A 684 6.58 -15.21 26.38
#